data_AF-A0A3Q4GK75-F1
#
_entry.id   AF-A0A3Q4GK75-F1
#
_cell.length_a   1.000
_cell.length_b   1.000
_cell.length_c   1.000
_cell.angle_alpha   90.00
_cell.angle_beta   90.00
_cell.angle_gamma   90.00
#
_symmetry.space_group_name_H-M   'P 1'
#
loop_
_entity.id
_entity.type
_entity.pdbx_description
1 polymer ?
#
loop_
_entity_poly.entity_id
_entity_poly.type
_entity_poly.pdbx_seq_one_letter_code
_entity_poly.pdbx_strand_id
1 'polypeptide(L)'
;PPDWNEELQAARDLPQGSLEERLQRDKAVLQQVNSAFVNTVMQGAETVVDGFVEPVNGNPGDPAFLWGGLYMSQGAFRGLLYGVNAGPQESPHRRRLLELLAHAAKSLSLQRHVVLAPNGHQVPLFTSVDAQGLLGADGRFYLLDVLRSFPADANFCPEAQTESCTVTGEEESNETCNEDENKNDCIKEGWPEDYHANTDLPRSFPHGLCRLRPELMQAFSQHHCQFTQRVRELLDENGGFEECATSDSRATAAVRAACKDVGSVSDILFEMRFNPNVFSPSTSTKLQERLLREAAAFIITHQIPAFEGCLHNSEAPMDGATLKNALHQRGINLRYLGHVVKAIVQSEHKEHLRHIMRTVVAEIFIRSTRRVFNSFLQGVDVPSLSAAVSHFLSCMLVPHFPPTSVGEDTKKKSRRRGRGAGASESTPWSTLTGAELWNLVCQDAAETYVFDSLSGPNYLVEHYGLQKLSLLREFCLKTGLRLRDYSFDNQNKAPIGPEDIINMIPVVKHIHMPTVDASKVYQAAQLSIQKLLDQAHELLKEAVYLYGRACDDLHPEAGYCHTLLAKVAYLQGKTAEARSVQLKAVVISERVLGFDHPNTIQQYALLGVYVYAGGETTLAQKCFLRARLLMLTVHGEDHPYTATLDNCLGLVLAEDQTGQFLKNAVRLNTSFFGPTCEQTALSQHLLAQWMCSKGDYRSAMTHEKEALTAFTSLFGEDHPQTRCSKDFLSTITKQAVKVERTLRQAGAECTEAT
;
A
#
# COMPACT_ATOMS: atom_id res chain seq x y z
N PRO A 1 31.97 5.71 -21.31
CA PRO A 1 30.71 5.65 -20.53
C PRO A 1 30.99 4.87 -19.24
N PRO A 2 30.35 5.19 -18.11
CA PRO A 2 30.52 4.43 -16.88
C PRO A 2 30.13 2.96 -17.11
N ASP A 3 30.91 2.02 -16.58
CA ASP A 3 30.46 0.64 -16.43
C ASP A 3 29.66 0.57 -15.13
N TRP A 4 28.34 0.62 -15.26
CA TRP A 4 27.44 0.65 -14.11
C TRP A 4 27.55 -0.56 -13.20
N ASN A 5 27.96 -1.72 -13.72
CA ASN A 5 28.19 -2.89 -12.88
C ASN A 5 29.44 -2.70 -12.04
N GLU A 6 30.53 -2.20 -12.62
CA GLU A 6 31.75 -1.91 -11.89
C GLU A 6 31.56 -0.77 -10.88
N GLU A 7 30.88 0.32 -11.23
CA GLU A 7 30.61 1.45 -10.33
C GLU A 7 29.77 1.03 -9.12
N LEU A 8 28.65 0.33 -9.37
CA LEU A 8 27.70 -0.05 -8.32
C LEU A 8 28.34 -1.09 -7.40
N GLN A 9 29.22 -1.90 -7.97
CA GLN A 9 30.01 -2.82 -7.21
C GLN A 9 31.15 -2.16 -6.44
N ALA A 10 31.94 -1.27 -7.04
CA ALA A 10 33.02 -0.58 -6.37
C ALA A 10 32.48 0.14 -5.14
N ALA A 11 31.29 0.72 -5.25
CA ALA A 11 30.57 1.27 -4.11
C ALA A 11 30.17 0.22 -3.06
N ARG A 12 29.79 -1.01 -3.45
CA ARG A 12 29.43 -2.10 -2.52
C ARG A 12 30.64 -2.78 -1.85
N ASP A 13 31.77 -2.85 -2.54
CA ASP A 13 33.02 -3.46 -2.08
C ASP A 13 33.86 -2.52 -1.21
N LEU A 14 33.38 -1.29 -0.99
CA LEU A 14 33.95 -0.42 0.03
C LEU A 14 33.99 -1.14 1.39
N PRO A 15 35.07 -0.93 2.17
CA PRO A 15 35.29 -1.65 3.42
C PRO A 15 34.13 -1.47 4.42
N GLN A 16 34.02 -2.40 5.37
CA GLN A 16 32.90 -2.46 6.33
C GLN A 16 33.37 -2.55 7.79
N GLY A 17 34.69 -2.44 8.02
CA GLY A 17 35.30 -2.68 9.32
C GLY A 17 34.90 -1.63 10.35
N SER A 18 34.91 -0.36 9.96
CA SER A 18 34.48 0.75 10.81
C SER A 18 33.09 1.28 10.43
N LEU A 19 32.45 2.00 11.37
CA LEU A 19 31.18 2.69 11.12
C LEU A 19 31.30 3.72 9.98
N GLU A 20 32.41 4.48 9.95
CA GLU A 20 32.63 5.50 8.92
C GLU A 20 32.75 4.87 7.52
N GLU A 21 33.44 3.73 7.41
CA GLU A 21 33.52 2.98 6.15
C GLU A 21 32.14 2.47 5.71
N ARG A 22 31.33 1.94 6.64
CA ARG A 22 29.96 1.51 6.33
C ARG A 22 29.05 2.66 5.89
N LEU A 23 29.18 3.84 6.51
CA LEU A 23 28.44 5.04 6.13
C LEU A 23 28.87 5.56 4.76
N GLN A 24 30.17 5.59 4.47
CA GLN A 24 30.69 5.97 3.16
C GLN A 24 30.23 5.00 2.08
N ARG A 25 30.22 3.70 2.38
CA ARG A 25 29.65 2.65 1.52
C ARG A 25 28.17 2.91 1.24
N ASP A 26 27.37 3.11 2.29
CA ASP A 26 25.93 3.38 2.14
C ASP A 26 25.70 4.66 1.32
N LYS A 27 26.47 5.73 1.56
CA LYS A 27 26.39 6.98 0.79
C LYS A 27 26.79 6.79 -0.67
N ALA A 28 27.90 6.11 -0.95
CA ALA A 28 28.36 5.85 -2.31
C ALA A 28 27.34 5.01 -3.10
N VAL A 29 26.81 3.96 -2.47
CA VAL A 29 25.79 3.09 -3.07
C VAL A 29 24.50 3.88 -3.30
N LEU A 30 23.93 4.49 -2.26
CA LEU A 30 22.64 5.17 -2.32
C LEU A 30 22.66 6.41 -3.21
N GLN A 31 23.58 7.34 -2.93
CA GLN A 31 23.54 8.67 -3.51
C GLN A 31 24.36 8.81 -4.78
N GLN A 32 25.54 8.22 -4.86
CA GLN A 32 26.43 8.47 -6.01
C GLN A 32 26.08 7.57 -7.17
N VAL A 33 26.10 6.25 -6.96
CA VAL A 33 25.98 5.32 -8.08
C VAL A 33 24.54 5.06 -8.47
N ASN A 34 23.64 4.75 -7.51
CA ASN A 34 22.26 4.42 -7.86
C ASN A 34 21.49 5.62 -8.42
N SER A 35 21.67 6.82 -7.87
CA SER A 35 20.98 8.00 -8.41
C SER A 35 21.46 8.32 -9.83
N ALA A 36 22.77 8.27 -10.07
CA ALA A 36 23.36 8.49 -11.38
C ALA A 36 22.93 7.40 -12.37
N PHE A 37 22.88 6.14 -11.93
CA PHE A 37 22.38 5.02 -12.71
C PHE A 37 20.93 5.25 -13.11
N VAL A 38 20.04 5.55 -12.15
CA VAL A 38 18.61 5.79 -12.42
C VAL A 38 18.41 6.96 -13.37
N ASN A 39 19.13 8.07 -13.17
CA ASN A 39 19.07 9.23 -14.07
C ASN A 39 19.52 8.86 -15.49
N THR A 40 20.57 8.07 -15.61
CA THR A 40 21.07 7.58 -16.91
C THR A 40 20.09 6.60 -17.54
N VAL A 41 19.46 5.71 -16.77
CA VAL A 41 18.42 4.80 -17.27
C VAL A 41 17.22 5.59 -17.78
N MET A 42 16.77 6.63 -17.05
CA MET A 42 15.66 7.48 -17.50
C MET A 42 15.98 8.19 -18.81
N GLN A 43 17.10 8.91 -18.88
CA GLN A 43 17.50 9.64 -20.08
C GLN A 43 17.75 8.69 -21.26
N GLY A 44 18.32 7.51 -20.98
CA GLY A 44 18.50 6.46 -21.98
C GLY A 44 17.18 5.92 -22.50
N ALA A 45 16.22 5.65 -21.61
CA ALA A 45 14.88 5.23 -22.01
C ALA A 45 14.17 6.31 -22.84
N GLU A 46 14.23 7.58 -22.42
CA GLU A 46 13.66 8.72 -23.16
C GLU A 46 14.29 8.84 -24.55
N THR A 47 15.62 8.84 -24.65
CA THR A 47 16.33 8.98 -25.94
C THR A 47 16.14 7.80 -26.88
N VAL A 48 16.00 6.58 -26.35
CA VAL A 48 15.66 5.39 -27.13
C VAL A 48 14.21 5.48 -27.64
N VAL A 49 13.26 5.89 -26.78
CA VAL A 49 11.85 6.07 -27.16
C VAL A 49 11.69 7.18 -28.21
N ASP A 50 12.46 8.26 -28.10
CA ASP A 50 12.47 9.36 -29.07
C ASP A 50 13.13 8.97 -30.41
N GLY A 51 13.71 7.77 -30.51
CA GLY A 51 14.36 7.28 -31.73
C GLY A 51 15.71 7.92 -32.02
N PHE A 52 16.32 8.60 -31.04
CA PHE A 52 17.66 9.22 -31.19
C PHE A 52 18.81 8.22 -31.05
N VAL A 53 18.53 6.97 -30.66
CA VAL A 53 19.53 5.91 -30.48
C VAL A 53 19.21 4.76 -31.44
N GLU A 54 20.12 4.50 -32.38
CA GLU A 54 19.97 3.36 -33.28
C GLU A 54 20.29 2.03 -32.58
N PRO A 55 19.56 0.94 -32.89
CA PRO A 55 19.83 -0.37 -32.33
C PRO A 55 21.18 -0.90 -32.83
N VAL A 56 22.06 -1.22 -31.88
CA VAL A 56 23.43 -1.70 -32.08
C VAL A 56 23.48 -3.01 -32.85
N ASN A 57 22.45 -3.84 -32.72
CA ASN A 57 22.36 -5.14 -33.37
C ASN A 57 21.69 -5.10 -34.75
N GLY A 58 21.19 -3.94 -35.21
CA GLY A 58 20.59 -3.75 -36.54
C GLY A 58 19.37 -4.64 -36.83
N ASN A 59 18.80 -5.29 -35.81
CA ASN A 59 17.72 -6.25 -35.97
C ASN A 59 16.39 -5.63 -35.50
N PRO A 60 15.42 -5.37 -36.41
CA PRO A 60 14.19 -4.68 -36.06
C PRO A 60 13.23 -5.52 -35.20
N GLY A 61 13.41 -6.85 -35.14
CA GLY A 61 12.54 -7.75 -34.37
C GLY A 61 12.93 -7.94 -32.89
N ASP A 62 14.17 -7.61 -32.52
CA ASP A 62 14.70 -7.70 -31.16
C ASP A 62 15.82 -6.65 -31.02
N PRO A 63 15.47 -5.36 -30.90
CA PRO A 63 16.45 -4.29 -30.93
C PRO A 63 17.24 -4.21 -29.61
N ALA A 64 18.55 -4.09 -29.72
CA ALA A 64 19.45 -3.83 -28.60
C ALA A 64 20.08 -2.45 -28.72
N PHE A 65 19.96 -1.64 -27.67
CA PHE A 65 20.46 -0.27 -27.60
C PHE A 65 21.62 -0.19 -26.60
N LEU A 66 22.58 0.68 -26.88
CA LEU A 66 23.66 1.01 -25.96
C LEU A 66 23.65 2.52 -25.74
N TRP A 67 23.35 2.94 -24.52
CA TRP A 67 23.30 4.37 -24.18
C TRP A 67 23.88 4.62 -22.79
N GLY A 68 24.82 5.56 -22.69
CA GLY A 68 25.41 5.92 -21.39
C GLY A 68 26.09 4.75 -20.64
N GLY A 69 26.54 3.71 -21.35
CA GLY A 69 27.10 2.48 -20.74
C GLY A 69 26.06 1.45 -20.33
N LEU A 70 24.77 1.70 -20.60
CA LEU A 70 23.67 0.77 -20.38
C LEU A 70 23.39 0.00 -21.65
N TYR A 71 23.44 -1.33 -21.56
CA TYR A 71 22.93 -2.20 -22.60
C TYR A 71 21.45 -2.48 -22.33
N MET A 72 20.59 -2.11 -23.27
CA MET A 72 19.14 -2.31 -23.20
C MET A 72 18.76 -3.22 -24.36
N SER A 73 18.26 -4.43 -24.12
CA SER A 73 17.81 -5.30 -25.20
C SER A 73 16.54 -6.04 -24.80
N GLN A 74 15.82 -6.56 -25.79
CA GLN A 74 15.04 -7.77 -25.58
C GLN A 74 16.04 -8.94 -25.47
N GLY A 75 15.81 -9.86 -24.54
CA GLY A 75 16.86 -10.78 -24.07
C GLY A 75 17.26 -11.85 -25.09
N ALA A 76 18.53 -11.91 -25.48
CA ALA A 76 19.12 -13.01 -26.26
C ALA A 76 20.43 -13.52 -25.64
N PHE A 77 20.60 -14.86 -25.54
CA PHE A 77 21.49 -15.53 -24.58
C PHE A 77 22.51 -16.51 -25.20
N ARG A 78 23.75 -16.53 -24.65
CA ARG A 78 24.70 -17.67 -24.69
C ARG A 78 25.47 -17.78 -23.36
N GLY A 79 25.55 -18.98 -22.77
CA GLY A 79 26.43 -19.27 -21.62
C GLY A 79 25.76 -19.46 -20.23
N LEU A 80 24.63 -20.16 -20.15
CA LEU A 80 23.89 -20.34 -18.89
C LEU A 80 24.53 -21.36 -17.94
N LEU A 81 24.63 -20.99 -16.66
CA LEU A 81 25.06 -21.82 -15.53
C LEU A 81 23.90 -22.43 -14.73
N TYR A 82 22.71 -21.84 -14.81
CA TYR A 82 21.52 -22.27 -14.06
C TYR A 82 20.25 -22.03 -14.90
N GLY A 83 19.22 -22.84 -14.68
CA GLY A 83 17.98 -22.85 -15.46
C GLY A 83 17.82 -24.13 -16.29
N VAL A 84 16.61 -24.35 -16.82
CA VAL A 84 16.25 -25.56 -17.59
C VAL A 84 17.09 -25.71 -18.87
N ASN A 85 17.51 -24.58 -19.45
CA ASN A 85 18.34 -24.53 -20.65
C ASN A 85 19.85 -24.61 -20.36
N ALA A 86 20.26 -24.69 -19.09
CA ALA A 86 21.68 -24.85 -18.75
C ALA A 86 22.17 -26.25 -19.18
N GLY A 87 23.37 -26.31 -19.76
CA GLY A 87 23.95 -27.56 -20.21
C GLY A 87 24.19 -28.56 -19.06
N PRO A 88 24.26 -29.87 -19.35
CA PRO A 88 24.37 -30.92 -18.33
C PRO A 88 25.71 -30.93 -17.58
N GLN A 89 26.74 -30.21 -18.06
CA GLN A 89 28.06 -30.21 -17.44
C GLN A 89 28.04 -29.48 -16.09
N GLU A 90 28.39 -30.19 -15.02
CA GLU A 90 28.67 -29.58 -13.72
C GLU A 90 30.01 -28.84 -13.76
N SER A 91 29.95 -27.52 -13.83
CA SER A 91 31.12 -26.66 -13.63
C SER A 91 31.29 -26.31 -12.14
N PRO A 92 32.52 -26.02 -11.67
CA PRO A 92 32.74 -25.52 -10.31
C PRO A 92 31.95 -24.24 -10.04
N HIS A 93 31.81 -23.39 -11.06
CA HIS A 93 30.99 -22.18 -11.03
C HIS A 93 29.51 -22.49 -10.80
N ARG A 94 28.95 -23.52 -11.45
CA ARG A 94 27.57 -23.96 -11.23
C ARG A 94 27.33 -24.47 -9.81
N ARG A 95 28.27 -25.25 -9.25
CA ARG A 95 28.18 -25.72 -7.86
C ARG A 95 28.17 -24.56 -6.88
N ARG A 96 29.07 -23.59 -7.07
CA ARG A 96 29.13 -22.39 -6.23
C ARG A 96 27.85 -21.56 -6.31
N LEU A 97 27.27 -21.41 -7.51
CA LEU A 97 25.98 -20.75 -7.69
C LEU A 97 24.85 -21.45 -6.93
N LEU A 98 24.77 -22.79 -7.04
CA LEU A 98 23.75 -23.58 -6.33
C LEU A 98 23.91 -23.50 -4.80
N GLU A 99 25.14 -23.45 -4.28
CA GLU A 99 25.39 -23.23 -2.84
C GLU A 99 24.85 -21.87 -2.38
N LEU A 100 25.12 -20.80 -3.13
CA LEU A 100 24.62 -19.45 -2.81
C LEU A 100 23.09 -19.40 -2.88
N LEU A 101 22.50 -20.01 -3.92
CA LEU A 101 21.05 -20.10 -4.06
C LEU A 101 20.42 -20.90 -2.93
N ALA A 102 21.07 -21.95 -2.41
CA ALA A 102 20.54 -22.72 -1.28
C ALA A 102 20.41 -21.88 0.00
N HIS A 103 21.36 -20.97 0.26
CA HIS A 103 21.29 -20.05 1.41
C HIS A 103 20.15 -19.03 1.24
N ALA A 104 20.02 -18.44 0.05
CA ALA A 104 18.94 -17.52 -0.26
C ALA A 104 17.56 -18.19 -0.20
N ALA A 105 17.43 -19.37 -0.82
CA ALA A 105 16.20 -20.16 -0.85
C ALA A 105 15.71 -20.52 0.56
N LYS A 106 16.64 -20.83 1.50
CA LYS A 106 16.29 -21.08 2.90
C LYS A 106 15.63 -19.85 3.54
N SER A 107 16.17 -18.65 3.33
CA SER A 107 15.60 -17.41 3.90
C SER A 107 14.24 -17.03 3.29
N LEU A 108 13.98 -17.46 2.05
CA LEU A 108 12.75 -17.20 1.31
C LEU A 108 11.72 -18.36 1.40
N SER A 109 12.00 -19.37 2.22
CA SER A 109 11.17 -20.58 2.34
C SER A 109 10.90 -21.28 1.01
N LEU A 110 11.90 -21.33 0.11
CA LEU A 110 11.81 -22.00 -1.19
C LEU A 110 12.41 -23.41 -1.13
N GLN A 111 11.68 -24.38 -1.69
CA GLN A 111 12.08 -25.78 -1.72
C GLN A 111 12.91 -26.10 -2.97
N ARG A 112 14.01 -26.85 -2.78
CA ARG A 112 14.73 -27.47 -3.89
C ARG A 112 13.84 -28.52 -4.56
N HIS A 113 13.73 -28.44 -5.87
CA HIS A 113 12.99 -29.39 -6.69
C HIS A 113 13.80 -29.73 -7.95
N VAL A 114 13.40 -30.78 -8.66
CA VAL A 114 14.13 -31.28 -9.84
C VAL A 114 13.20 -31.25 -11.03
N VAL A 115 13.58 -30.56 -12.09
CA VAL A 115 12.80 -30.43 -13.33
C VAL A 115 13.47 -31.22 -14.45
N LEU A 116 12.69 -31.83 -15.33
CA LEU A 116 13.18 -32.46 -16.54
C LEU A 116 13.38 -31.41 -17.63
N ALA A 117 14.60 -31.28 -18.13
CA ALA A 117 14.92 -30.40 -19.25
C ALA A 117 14.47 -31.02 -20.59
N PRO A 118 14.31 -30.23 -21.67
CA PRO A 118 13.85 -30.71 -22.99
C PRO A 118 14.69 -31.86 -23.59
N ASN A 119 15.95 -31.95 -23.18
CA ASN A 119 16.91 -32.99 -23.52
C ASN A 119 16.91 -34.19 -22.54
N GLY A 120 15.91 -34.30 -21.66
CA GLY A 120 15.64 -35.46 -20.80
C GLY A 120 16.46 -35.56 -19.52
N HIS A 121 17.39 -34.64 -19.26
CA HIS A 121 18.19 -34.66 -18.02
C HIS A 121 17.51 -33.92 -16.87
N GLN A 122 17.81 -34.36 -15.65
CA GLN A 122 17.29 -33.78 -14.42
C GLN A 122 18.10 -32.55 -14.00
N VAL A 123 17.43 -31.42 -13.79
CA VAL A 123 18.03 -30.16 -13.37
C VAL A 123 17.50 -29.77 -11.99
N PRO A 124 18.36 -29.71 -10.95
CA PRO A 124 17.94 -29.22 -9.64
C PRO A 124 17.80 -27.70 -9.67
N LEU A 125 16.64 -27.20 -9.23
CA LEU A 125 16.30 -25.79 -9.14
C LEU A 125 15.79 -25.44 -7.74
N PHE A 126 15.95 -24.18 -7.37
CA PHE A 126 15.35 -23.57 -6.17
C PHE A 126 14.28 -22.52 -6.53
N THR A 127 14.27 -22.05 -7.78
CA THR A 127 13.44 -20.96 -8.30
C THR A 127 12.52 -21.46 -9.43
N SER A 128 11.81 -20.58 -10.13
CA SER A 128 11.04 -20.98 -11.31
C SER A 128 11.90 -21.61 -12.40
N VAL A 129 11.27 -22.43 -13.24
CA VAL A 129 11.85 -22.99 -14.47
C VAL A 129 12.37 -21.91 -15.43
N ASP A 130 11.70 -20.76 -15.45
CA ASP A 130 12.06 -19.61 -16.28
C ASP A 130 13.35 -18.93 -15.82
N ALA A 131 13.74 -19.11 -14.54
CA ALA A 131 14.87 -18.40 -13.98
C ALA A 131 16.18 -18.95 -14.53
N GLN A 132 17.03 -18.03 -14.97
CA GLN A 132 18.30 -18.36 -15.60
C GLN A 132 19.43 -17.76 -14.79
N GLY A 133 20.54 -18.49 -14.66
CA GLY A 133 21.73 -17.95 -14.01
C GLY A 133 22.94 -18.00 -14.90
N LEU A 134 23.80 -17.00 -14.75
CA LEU A 134 25.00 -16.81 -15.57
C LEU A 134 26.15 -16.28 -14.72
N LEU A 135 27.39 -16.49 -15.20
CA LEU A 135 28.58 -15.85 -14.65
C LEU A 135 28.86 -14.61 -15.49
N GLY A 136 28.81 -13.43 -14.86
CA GLY A 136 29.21 -12.19 -15.49
C GLY A 136 30.71 -12.17 -15.77
N ALA A 137 31.13 -11.30 -16.70
CA ALA A 137 32.54 -11.07 -16.99
C ALA A 137 33.32 -10.54 -15.78
N ASP A 138 32.61 -9.97 -14.81
CA ASP A 138 33.11 -9.50 -13.50
C ASP A 138 33.38 -10.65 -12.50
N GLY A 139 33.12 -11.91 -12.89
CA GLY A 139 33.30 -13.08 -12.04
C GLY A 139 32.17 -13.32 -11.04
N ARG A 140 31.04 -12.59 -11.12
CA ARG A 140 29.88 -12.79 -10.25
C ARG A 140 28.78 -13.60 -10.88
N PHE A 141 27.93 -14.16 -10.02
CA PHE A 141 26.75 -14.89 -10.46
C PHE A 141 25.52 -13.98 -10.50
N TYR A 142 24.84 -13.99 -11.62
CA TYR A 142 23.57 -13.30 -11.82
C TYR A 142 22.45 -14.33 -11.94
N LEU A 143 21.28 -13.98 -11.41
CA LEU A 143 20.05 -14.71 -11.62
C LEU A 143 19.03 -13.76 -12.25
N LEU A 144 18.50 -14.17 -13.40
CA LEU A 144 17.55 -13.44 -14.23
C LEU A 144 16.17 -14.13 -14.19
N ASP A 145 15.14 -13.42 -14.64
CA ASP A 145 13.77 -13.94 -14.78
C ASP A 145 13.19 -14.53 -13.49
N VAL A 146 13.54 -13.90 -12.36
CA VAL A 146 13.19 -14.33 -11.01
C VAL A 146 11.71 -14.08 -10.67
N LEU A 147 10.94 -13.50 -11.60
CA LEU A 147 9.54 -13.05 -11.41
C LEU A 147 8.58 -14.15 -10.94
N ARG A 148 8.84 -15.41 -11.32
CA ARG A 148 8.01 -16.58 -10.96
C ARG A 148 8.60 -17.42 -9.83
N SER A 149 9.61 -16.91 -9.11
CA SER A 149 10.32 -17.68 -8.08
C SER A 149 9.51 -17.99 -6.84
N PHE A 150 8.39 -17.30 -6.63
CA PHE A 150 7.44 -17.63 -5.57
C PHE A 150 6.34 -18.56 -6.09
N PRO A 151 5.74 -19.38 -5.21
CA PRO A 151 4.66 -20.29 -5.59
C PRO A 151 3.48 -19.58 -6.26
N ALA A 152 2.84 -20.26 -7.20
CA ALA A 152 1.64 -19.74 -7.85
C ALA A 152 0.48 -19.64 -6.84
N ASP A 153 -0.33 -18.61 -6.98
CA ASP A 153 -1.53 -18.42 -6.18
C ASP A 153 -2.64 -19.34 -6.71
N ALA A 154 -2.92 -20.42 -5.98
CA ALA A 154 -3.89 -21.44 -6.38
C ALA A 154 -5.30 -20.88 -6.61
N ASN A 155 -5.63 -19.74 -5.99
CA ASN A 155 -6.91 -19.05 -6.19
C ASN A 155 -7.07 -18.48 -7.59
N PHE A 156 -5.96 -18.18 -8.26
CA PHE A 156 -5.93 -17.44 -9.53
C PHE A 156 -5.33 -18.22 -10.71
N CYS A 157 -4.91 -19.47 -10.48
CA CYS A 157 -4.28 -20.34 -11.47
C CYS A 157 -4.98 -21.72 -11.54
N PRO A 158 -6.23 -21.80 -12.03
CA PRO A 158 -6.96 -23.06 -12.13
C PRO A 158 -6.52 -23.94 -13.31
N GLU A 159 -6.04 -23.37 -14.42
CA GLU A 159 -5.68 -24.13 -15.64
C GLU A 159 -4.45 -25.04 -15.48
N ALA A 160 -3.56 -24.72 -14.53
CA ALA A 160 -2.44 -25.58 -14.20
C ALA A 160 -2.88 -26.88 -13.46
N GLN A 161 -4.19 -27.04 -13.22
CA GLN A 161 -4.82 -28.21 -12.61
C GLN A 161 -5.33 -29.22 -13.65
N THR A 162 -5.54 -28.83 -14.91
CA THR A 162 -6.10 -29.71 -15.96
C THR A 162 -5.06 -30.60 -16.65
N GLU A 163 -3.78 -30.21 -16.65
CA GLU A 163 -2.71 -31.01 -17.28
C GLU A 163 -2.27 -32.22 -16.43
N SER A 164 -2.64 -32.28 -15.14
CA SER A 164 -2.30 -33.42 -14.26
C SER A 164 -3.25 -34.61 -14.36
N CYS A 165 -4.36 -34.50 -15.09
CA CYS A 165 -5.38 -35.57 -15.18
C CYS A 165 -5.36 -36.38 -16.48
N THR A 166 -4.53 -36.07 -17.47
CA THR A 166 -4.52 -36.81 -18.75
C THR A 166 -3.31 -37.72 -18.92
N VAL A 167 -3.08 -38.68 -18.01
CA VAL A 167 -2.33 -39.90 -18.36
C VAL A 167 -2.78 -41.06 -17.46
N THR A 168 -3.77 -41.84 -17.90
CA THR A 168 -3.77 -43.32 -17.82
C THR A 168 -4.96 -43.89 -18.61
N GLY A 169 -4.68 -44.71 -19.62
CA GLY A 169 -5.57 -45.76 -20.10
C GLY A 169 -6.38 -45.44 -21.37
N GLU A 170 -5.86 -45.87 -22.52
CA GLU A 170 -6.66 -46.21 -23.69
C GLU A 170 -7.57 -47.40 -23.33
N GLU A 171 -8.88 -47.28 -23.50
CA GLU A 171 -9.77 -48.39 -23.88
C GLU A 171 -11.05 -47.82 -24.51
N GLU A 172 -11.34 -48.29 -25.72
CA GLU A 172 -12.45 -47.88 -26.56
C GLU A 172 -13.80 -48.35 -26.00
N SER A 173 -14.80 -47.46 -25.94
CA SER A 173 -16.18 -47.82 -26.30
C SER A 173 -17.01 -46.56 -26.57
N ASN A 174 -17.51 -46.46 -27.81
CA ASN A 174 -18.52 -45.52 -28.26
C ASN A 174 -19.77 -45.58 -27.38
N GLU A 175 -20.25 -44.43 -26.88
CA GLU A 175 -21.67 -44.14 -26.83
C GLU A 175 -21.91 -42.61 -26.71
N THR A 176 -22.82 -42.16 -27.56
CA THR A 176 -23.32 -40.81 -27.85
C THR A 176 -23.29 -39.77 -26.71
N CYS A 177 -22.63 -38.64 -26.94
CA CYS A 177 -22.71 -37.46 -26.08
C CYS A 177 -24.05 -36.73 -26.30
N ASN A 178 -24.94 -36.81 -25.31
CA ASN A 178 -25.94 -35.78 -25.08
C ASN A 178 -25.26 -34.61 -24.37
N GLU A 179 -25.46 -33.42 -24.91
CA GLU A 179 -25.31 -32.14 -24.22
C GLU A 179 -26.23 -32.17 -22.99
N ASP A 180 -25.70 -31.99 -21.77
CA ASP A 180 -26.36 -31.27 -20.68
C ASP A 180 -25.50 -31.22 -19.40
N GLU A 181 -25.33 -29.99 -18.91
CA GLU A 181 -25.29 -29.58 -17.50
C GLU A 181 -24.63 -30.49 -16.45
N ASN A 182 -23.30 -30.35 -16.23
CA ASN A 182 -22.67 -30.57 -14.91
C ASN A 182 -21.18 -30.15 -14.88
N LYS A 183 -20.89 -28.84 -14.94
CA LYS A 183 -19.51 -28.31 -14.82
C LYS A 183 -19.13 -27.83 -13.41
N ASN A 184 -20.04 -27.85 -12.44
CA ASN A 184 -19.80 -27.27 -11.10
C ASN A 184 -19.31 -28.26 -10.02
N ASP A 185 -19.25 -29.57 -10.32
CA ASP A 185 -19.00 -30.58 -9.28
C ASP A 185 -17.56 -31.13 -9.22
N CYS A 186 -16.66 -30.71 -10.11
CA CYS A 186 -15.27 -31.21 -10.16
C CYS A 186 -14.23 -30.38 -9.37
N ILE A 187 -14.58 -29.24 -8.77
CA ILE A 187 -13.63 -28.33 -8.07
C ILE A 187 -13.52 -28.65 -6.56
N LYS A 188 -14.15 -29.73 -6.08
CA LYS A 188 -14.30 -30.05 -4.65
C LYS A 188 -13.06 -30.68 -3.99
N GLU A 189 -12.11 -31.22 -4.76
CA GLU A 189 -11.02 -32.02 -4.18
C GLU A 189 -9.82 -31.16 -3.73
N GLY A 190 -9.58 -31.11 -2.41
CA GLY A 190 -8.29 -30.70 -1.81
C GLY A 190 -8.18 -29.24 -1.36
N TRP A 191 -9.29 -28.59 -1.03
CA TRP A 191 -9.33 -27.29 -0.35
C TRP A 191 -9.87 -27.45 1.09
N PRO A 192 -9.59 -26.51 2.01
CA PRO A 192 -10.15 -26.53 3.37
C PRO A 192 -11.67 -26.38 3.39
N GLU A 193 -12.35 -27.04 4.33
CA GLU A 193 -13.82 -27.01 4.44
C GLU A 193 -14.38 -25.59 4.63
N ASP A 194 -13.70 -24.75 5.43
CA ASP A 194 -14.10 -23.37 5.73
C ASP A 194 -13.91 -22.39 4.56
N TYR A 195 -13.27 -22.82 3.46
CA TYR A 195 -12.85 -21.94 2.37
C TYR A 195 -13.97 -21.57 1.38
N HIS A 196 -15.01 -22.41 1.26
CA HIS A 196 -15.94 -22.37 0.13
C HIS A 196 -17.27 -21.67 0.37
N ALA A 197 -17.46 -21.01 1.52
CA ALA A 197 -18.63 -20.17 1.73
C ALA A 197 -18.47 -18.82 0.97
N ASN A 198 -19.04 -18.71 -0.23
CA ASN A 198 -19.25 -17.45 -0.98
C ASN A 198 -18.01 -16.68 -1.49
N THR A 199 -16.91 -17.36 -1.84
CA THR A 199 -15.63 -16.70 -2.15
C THR A 199 -15.36 -16.38 -3.63
N ASP A 200 -16.22 -16.81 -4.57
CA ASP A 200 -16.04 -16.66 -6.05
C ASP A 200 -14.67 -17.13 -6.58
N LEU A 201 -14.00 -18.01 -5.83
CA LEU A 201 -12.67 -18.56 -6.10
C LEU A 201 -12.70 -20.09 -5.96
N PRO A 202 -11.82 -20.83 -6.67
CA PRO A 202 -10.75 -20.37 -7.56
C PRO A 202 -11.25 -19.91 -8.96
N ARG A 203 -10.53 -18.98 -9.60
CA ARG A 203 -10.83 -18.46 -10.94
C ARG A 203 -9.56 -18.13 -11.72
N SER A 204 -9.60 -18.04 -13.06
CA SER A 204 -8.43 -17.59 -13.82
C SER A 204 -8.26 -16.08 -13.72
N PHE A 205 -7.02 -15.62 -13.60
CA PHE A 205 -6.70 -14.20 -13.69
C PHE A 205 -6.25 -13.86 -15.12
N PRO A 206 -6.52 -12.63 -15.64
CA PRO A 206 -6.17 -12.26 -17.01
C PRO A 206 -4.68 -12.44 -17.40
N HIS A 207 -3.78 -12.48 -16.41
CA HIS A 207 -2.37 -12.81 -16.62
C HIS A 207 -1.91 -13.99 -15.75
N GLY A 208 -1.00 -14.82 -16.27
CA GLY A 208 -0.45 -15.98 -15.56
C GLY A 208 0.62 -15.69 -14.48
N LEU A 209 0.85 -14.42 -14.13
CA LEU A 209 1.86 -14.00 -13.14
C LEU A 209 1.31 -13.91 -11.69
N CYS A 210 0.31 -14.71 -11.34
CA CYS A 210 -0.29 -14.69 -10.01
C CYS A 210 0.53 -15.52 -9.01
N ARG A 211 1.41 -14.86 -8.23
CA ARG A 211 2.27 -15.49 -7.21
C ARG A 211 1.92 -15.10 -5.77
N LEU A 212 2.11 -16.02 -4.83
CA LEU A 212 2.01 -15.73 -3.39
C LEU A 212 3.17 -14.86 -2.92
N ARG A 213 2.93 -14.05 -1.89
CA ARG A 213 3.90 -13.14 -1.31
C ARG A 213 4.78 -13.82 -0.26
N PRO A 214 6.06 -13.45 -0.13
CA PRO A 214 6.92 -14.00 0.92
C PRO A 214 6.37 -13.70 2.32
N GLU A 215 5.78 -12.52 2.53
CA GLU A 215 5.17 -12.13 3.80
C GLU A 215 4.01 -13.08 4.18
N LEU A 216 3.22 -13.53 3.20
CA LEU A 216 2.16 -14.51 3.42
C LEU A 216 2.75 -15.86 3.81
N MET A 217 3.79 -16.32 3.11
CA MET A 217 4.44 -17.60 3.39
C MET A 217 5.02 -17.63 4.81
N GLN A 218 5.62 -16.51 5.24
CA GLN A 218 6.11 -16.35 6.60
C GLN A 218 4.97 -16.38 7.63
N ALA A 219 3.89 -15.63 7.40
CA ALA A 219 2.74 -15.62 8.29
C ALA A 219 2.05 -17.00 8.39
N PHE A 220 1.89 -17.69 7.26
CA PHE A 220 1.35 -19.04 7.19
C PHE A 220 2.22 -20.06 7.93
N SER A 221 3.54 -19.99 7.75
CA SER A 221 4.50 -20.83 8.47
C SER A 221 4.47 -20.57 9.98
N GLN A 222 4.33 -19.32 10.41
CA GLN A 222 4.22 -18.97 11.83
C GLN A 222 2.91 -19.49 12.44
N HIS A 223 1.79 -19.36 11.74
CA HIS A 223 0.50 -19.89 12.17
C HIS A 223 0.55 -21.41 12.38
N HIS A 224 1.11 -22.14 11.42
CA HIS A 224 1.29 -23.60 11.54
C HIS A 224 2.29 -23.99 12.63
N CYS A 225 3.33 -23.19 12.86
CA CYS A 225 4.26 -23.41 13.96
C CYS A 225 3.58 -23.28 15.32
N GLN A 226 2.76 -22.25 15.52
CA GLN A 226 2.00 -22.05 16.76
C GLN A 226 0.98 -23.18 16.98
N PHE A 227 0.29 -23.63 15.93
CA PHE A 227 -0.59 -24.81 16.00
C PHE A 227 0.20 -26.05 16.44
N THR A 228 1.36 -26.30 15.83
CA THR A 228 2.23 -27.43 16.18
C THR A 228 2.76 -27.34 17.60
N GLN A 229 3.11 -26.14 18.08
CA GLN A 229 3.52 -25.91 19.47
C GLN A 229 2.39 -26.22 20.44
N ARG A 230 1.16 -25.75 20.18
CA ARG A 230 0.00 -26.08 21.01
C ARG A 230 -0.31 -27.58 21.02
N VAL A 231 -0.20 -28.25 19.87
CA VAL A 231 -0.37 -29.72 19.80
C VAL A 231 0.72 -30.43 20.60
N ARG A 232 1.96 -29.93 20.56
CA ARG A 232 3.06 -30.46 21.36
C ARG A 232 2.83 -30.24 22.86
N GLU A 233 2.43 -29.03 23.26
CA GLU A 233 2.10 -28.70 24.66
C GLU A 233 0.95 -29.56 25.17
N LEU A 234 -0.09 -29.80 24.37
CA LEU A 234 -1.19 -30.72 24.72
C LEU A 234 -0.74 -32.20 24.81
N LEU A 235 0.26 -32.62 24.04
CA LEU A 235 0.87 -33.95 24.16
C LEU A 235 1.76 -34.05 25.41
N ASP A 236 2.45 -32.96 25.77
CA ASP A 236 3.27 -32.86 26.98
C ASP A 236 2.41 -32.77 28.25
N GLU A 237 1.24 -32.13 28.22
CA GLU A 237 0.26 -32.14 29.32
C GLU A 237 -0.34 -33.54 29.59
N ASN A 238 -0.28 -34.43 28.61
CA ASN A 238 -0.73 -35.83 28.70
C ASN A 238 0.39 -36.83 29.05
N GLY A 239 1.61 -36.39 29.43
CA GLY A 239 2.66 -37.33 29.83
C GLY A 239 4.12 -36.84 29.88
N GLY A 240 4.40 -35.55 29.72
CA GLY A 240 5.65 -34.89 30.12
C GLY A 240 6.92 -35.22 29.33
N PHE A 241 7.63 -34.17 28.92
CA PHE A 241 8.94 -34.23 28.25
C PHE A 241 10.10 -34.73 29.16
N GLU A 242 9.89 -34.91 30.47
CA GLU A 242 10.95 -35.28 31.43
C GLU A 242 11.05 -36.78 31.77
N GLU A 243 10.09 -37.63 31.40
CA GLU A 243 10.21 -39.11 31.55
C GLU A 243 10.67 -39.82 30.26
N CYS A 244 11.23 -39.10 29.28
CA CYS A 244 11.60 -39.64 27.97
C CYS A 244 13.11 -39.67 27.67
N ALA A 245 13.98 -39.50 28.67
CA ALA A 245 15.44 -39.59 28.47
C ALA A 245 15.95 -41.03 28.31
N THR A 246 15.10 -42.04 28.47
CA THR A 246 15.46 -43.44 28.20
C THR A 246 14.43 -44.10 27.28
N SER A 247 14.73 -44.11 25.99
CA SER A 247 14.26 -45.11 25.00
C SER A 247 12.83 -45.07 24.41
N ASP A 248 12.08 -43.97 24.45
CA ASP A 248 10.72 -43.97 23.87
C ASP A 248 10.63 -43.44 22.42
N SER A 249 10.57 -44.40 21.50
CA SER A 249 10.31 -44.22 20.06
C SER A 249 8.99 -43.50 19.73
N ARG A 250 8.02 -43.44 20.67
CA ARG A 250 6.68 -42.87 20.45
C ARG A 250 6.64 -41.35 20.39
N ALA A 251 7.33 -40.64 21.29
CA ALA A 251 7.36 -39.18 21.27
C ALA A 251 8.06 -38.66 20.00
N THR A 252 9.19 -39.28 19.63
CA THR A 252 9.85 -38.98 18.35
C THR A 252 9.00 -39.35 17.14
N ALA A 253 8.22 -40.45 17.19
CA ALA A 253 7.29 -40.80 16.11
C ALA A 253 6.11 -39.83 16.00
N ALA A 254 5.57 -39.33 17.11
CA ALA A 254 4.53 -38.30 17.12
C ALA A 254 5.04 -36.98 16.53
N VAL A 255 6.26 -36.56 16.87
CA VAL A 255 6.90 -35.39 16.25
C VAL A 255 7.11 -35.59 14.76
N ARG A 256 7.59 -36.77 14.31
CA ARG A 256 7.70 -37.08 12.87
C ARG A 256 6.34 -37.08 12.17
N ALA A 257 5.31 -37.63 12.80
CA ALA A 257 3.95 -37.66 12.25
C ALA A 257 3.37 -36.25 12.12
N ALA A 258 3.52 -35.41 13.14
CA ALA A 258 3.10 -34.01 13.10
C ALA A 258 3.88 -33.20 12.04
N CYS A 259 5.20 -33.38 11.96
CA CYS A 259 6.02 -32.72 10.94
C CYS A 259 5.61 -33.16 9.52
N LYS A 260 5.28 -34.44 9.34
CA LYS A 260 4.81 -34.98 8.06
C LYS A 260 3.41 -34.48 7.68
N ASP A 261 2.51 -34.36 8.65
CA ASP A 261 1.13 -33.89 8.41
C ASP A 261 1.09 -32.41 8.01
N VAL A 262 1.91 -31.57 8.67
CA VAL A 262 2.06 -30.15 8.33
C VAL A 262 3.00 -29.92 7.12
N GLY A 263 3.55 -30.99 6.56
CA GLY A 263 4.39 -30.93 5.37
C GLY A 263 5.72 -30.20 5.55
N SER A 264 6.31 -30.31 6.74
CA SER A 264 7.69 -29.90 7.03
C SER A 264 8.68 -30.65 6.14
N VAL A 265 9.75 -29.97 5.73
CA VAL A 265 10.88 -30.56 4.97
C VAL A 265 11.73 -31.48 5.84
N SER A 266 11.73 -31.27 7.15
CA SER A 266 12.48 -32.08 8.12
C SER A 266 11.53 -32.81 9.07
N ASP A 267 11.90 -34.03 9.41
CA ASP A 267 11.17 -34.92 10.32
C ASP A 267 11.41 -34.59 11.81
N ILE A 268 12.34 -33.67 12.12
CA ILE A 268 12.84 -33.41 13.49
C ILE A 268 12.61 -31.94 13.89
N LEU A 269 12.95 -31.02 13.00
CA LEU A 269 12.71 -29.59 13.14
C LEU A 269 11.61 -29.15 12.18
N PHE A 270 10.68 -28.33 12.67
CA PHE A 270 9.66 -27.72 11.83
C PHE A 270 10.30 -26.73 10.85
N GLU A 271 10.29 -27.07 9.56
CA GLU A 271 10.80 -26.21 8.51
C GLU A 271 9.91 -26.31 7.27
N MET A 272 9.07 -25.30 7.05
CA MET A 272 8.16 -25.23 5.90
C MET A 272 8.86 -24.55 4.72
N ARG A 273 8.91 -25.23 3.57
CA ARG A 273 9.37 -24.65 2.30
C ARG A 273 8.44 -25.04 1.17
N PHE A 274 8.33 -24.18 0.17
CA PHE A 274 7.40 -24.32 -0.94
C PHE A 274 8.12 -24.48 -2.27
N ASN A 275 7.65 -25.41 -3.09
CA ASN A 275 8.11 -25.54 -4.47
C ASN A 275 7.43 -24.45 -5.36
N PRO A 276 8.19 -23.61 -6.09
CA PRO A 276 7.62 -22.60 -7.00
C PRO A 276 6.88 -23.18 -8.22
N ASN A 277 7.21 -24.41 -8.61
CA ASN A 277 6.74 -25.08 -9.81
C ASN A 277 5.80 -26.25 -9.49
N VAL A 278 5.08 -26.18 -8.36
CA VAL A 278 4.15 -27.24 -7.91
C VAL A 278 3.17 -27.69 -9.00
N PHE A 279 2.66 -26.77 -9.81
CA PHE A 279 1.72 -27.12 -10.88
C PHE A 279 2.41 -27.52 -12.21
N SER A 280 3.71 -27.82 -12.20
CA SER A 280 4.40 -28.40 -13.35
C SER A 280 4.34 -29.93 -13.29
N PRO A 281 3.98 -30.62 -14.39
CA PRO A 281 3.68 -32.06 -14.41
C PRO A 281 4.85 -32.95 -13.97
N SER A 282 6.09 -32.45 -14.03
CA SER A 282 7.29 -33.22 -13.67
C SER A 282 7.67 -33.14 -12.19
N THR A 283 7.09 -32.23 -11.39
CA THR A 283 7.59 -31.91 -10.03
C THR A 283 6.53 -31.84 -8.93
N SER A 284 5.26 -32.10 -9.27
CA SER A 284 4.17 -31.95 -8.32
C SER A 284 4.17 -33.09 -7.29
N THR A 285 4.00 -32.73 -6.01
CA THR A 285 3.70 -33.69 -4.95
C THR A 285 2.35 -33.31 -4.36
N LYS A 286 1.47 -34.29 -4.15
CA LYS A 286 0.11 -34.06 -3.60
C LYS A 286 0.13 -33.23 -2.30
N LEU A 287 1.17 -33.39 -1.49
CA LEU A 287 1.38 -32.63 -0.27
C LEU A 287 1.70 -31.15 -0.53
N GLN A 288 2.58 -30.83 -1.48
CA GLN A 288 2.89 -29.43 -1.82
C GLN A 288 1.71 -28.73 -2.51
N GLU A 289 0.92 -29.46 -3.32
CA GLU A 289 -0.33 -28.94 -3.88
C GLU A 289 -1.33 -28.59 -2.77
N ARG A 290 -1.52 -29.48 -1.78
CA ARG A 290 -2.37 -29.25 -0.61
C ARG A 290 -1.91 -28.03 0.18
N LEU A 291 -0.64 -27.96 0.58
CA LEU A 291 -0.09 -26.82 1.33
C LEU A 291 -0.25 -25.50 0.59
N LEU A 292 -0.10 -25.50 -0.72
CA LEU A 292 -0.25 -24.29 -1.53
C LEU A 292 -1.71 -23.82 -1.57
N ARG A 293 -2.67 -24.75 -1.64
CA ARG A 293 -4.11 -24.45 -1.53
C ARG A 293 -4.48 -23.95 -0.14
N GLU A 294 -3.95 -24.58 0.92
CA GLU A 294 -4.14 -24.12 2.30
C GLU A 294 -3.56 -22.71 2.50
N ALA A 295 -2.36 -22.43 1.97
CA ALA A 295 -1.76 -21.09 2.03
C ALA A 295 -2.54 -20.05 1.23
N ALA A 296 -3.08 -20.42 0.07
CA ALA A 296 -3.94 -19.55 -0.73
C ALA A 296 -5.28 -19.29 -0.02
N ALA A 297 -5.86 -20.31 0.62
CA ALA A 297 -7.08 -20.21 1.41
C ALA A 297 -6.91 -19.32 2.65
N PHE A 298 -5.74 -19.41 3.30
CA PHE A 298 -5.37 -18.63 4.47
C PHE A 298 -5.45 -17.11 4.25
N ILE A 299 -5.30 -16.63 3.00
CA ILE A 299 -5.51 -15.22 2.67
C ILE A 299 -6.94 -14.79 3.02
N ILE A 300 -7.93 -15.57 2.60
CA ILE A 300 -9.34 -15.23 2.73
C ILE A 300 -9.86 -15.57 4.13
N THR A 301 -9.47 -16.72 4.66
CA THR A 301 -10.00 -17.20 5.94
C THR A 301 -9.37 -16.52 7.16
N HIS A 302 -8.12 -16.05 7.05
CA HIS A 302 -7.41 -15.47 8.20
C HIS A 302 -6.85 -14.07 7.93
N GLN A 303 -6.11 -13.85 6.83
CA GLN A 303 -5.40 -12.57 6.63
C GLN A 303 -6.34 -11.39 6.37
N ILE A 304 -7.36 -11.54 5.52
CA ILE A 304 -8.33 -10.47 5.23
C ILE A 304 -9.17 -10.13 6.48
N PRO A 305 -9.76 -11.09 7.22
CA PRO A 305 -10.44 -10.80 8.48
C PRO A 305 -9.52 -10.17 9.54
N ALA A 306 -8.28 -10.66 9.67
CA ALA A 306 -7.31 -10.08 10.60
C ALA A 306 -6.90 -8.66 10.19
N PHE A 307 -6.89 -8.34 8.90
CA PHE A 307 -6.66 -6.99 8.40
C PHE A 307 -7.79 -6.05 8.83
N GLU A 308 -9.05 -6.47 8.68
CA GLU A 308 -10.23 -5.72 9.13
C GLU A 308 -10.16 -5.34 10.63
N GLY A 309 -9.82 -6.30 11.50
CA GLY A 309 -9.66 -6.04 12.92
C GLY A 309 -8.61 -4.96 13.23
N CYS A 310 -7.58 -4.82 12.39
CA CYS A 310 -6.51 -3.84 12.59
C CYS A 310 -6.86 -2.43 12.09
N LEU A 311 -7.88 -2.30 11.23
CA LEU A 311 -8.32 -1.01 10.69
C LEU A 311 -8.97 -0.10 11.74
N HIS A 312 -9.31 -0.63 12.92
CA HIS A 312 -9.90 0.12 14.03
C HIS A 312 -8.86 0.89 14.87
N ASN A 313 -7.57 0.64 14.64
CA ASN A 313 -6.48 1.22 15.42
C ASN A 313 -5.84 2.43 14.72
N SER A 314 -4.98 3.15 15.46
CA SER A 314 -4.27 4.36 14.99
C SER A 314 -3.37 4.17 13.76
N GLU A 315 -3.20 2.95 13.25
CA GLU A 315 -2.37 2.60 12.09
C GLU A 315 -3.18 2.39 10.79
N ALA A 316 -4.44 2.82 10.77
CA ALA A 316 -5.29 2.69 9.60
C ALA A 316 -4.67 3.41 8.37
N PRO A 317 -4.74 2.80 7.17
CA PRO A 317 -4.15 3.39 5.97
C PRO A 317 -4.89 4.67 5.57
N MET A 318 -4.11 5.71 5.25
CA MET A 318 -4.65 7.02 4.90
C MET A 318 -4.95 7.13 3.40
N ASP A 319 -4.16 6.50 2.54
CA ASP A 319 -4.24 6.60 1.08
C ASP A 319 -3.98 5.25 0.39
N GLY A 320 -4.05 5.23 -0.95
CA GLY A 320 -3.82 4.01 -1.73
C GLY A 320 -2.40 3.44 -1.57
N ALA A 321 -1.39 4.29 -1.34
CA ALA A 321 0.00 3.85 -1.15
C ALA A 321 0.20 3.16 0.20
N THR A 322 -0.31 3.75 1.28
CA THR A 322 -0.29 3.16 2.63
C THR A 322 -1.20 1.93 2.71
N LEU A 323 -2.37 1.94 2.05
CA LEU A 323 -3.24 0.76 1.93
C LEU A 323 -2.51 -0.41 1.26
N LYS A 324 -1.85 -0.15 0.13
CA LYS A 324 -1.02 -1.17 -0.55
C LYS A 324 0.05 -1.72 0.38
N ASN A 325 0.78 -0.86 1.07
CA ASN A 325 1.84 -1.29 1.98
C ASN A 325 1.29 -2.14 3.14
N ALA A 326 0.16 -1.73 3.74
CA ALA A 326 -0.48 -2.46 4.84
C ALA A 326 -0.99 -3.85 4.39
N LEU A 327 -1.58 -3.95 3.19
CA LEU A 327 -1.98 -5.23 2.60
C LEU A 327 -0.76 -6.12 2.30
N HIS A 328 0.30 -5.55 1.72
CA HIS A 328 1.51 -6.30 1.38
C HIS A 328 2.26 -6.81 2.62
N GLN A 329 2.30 -6.04 3.71
CA GLN A 329 2.89 -6.47 4.99
C GLN A 329 2.17 -7.70 5.58
N ARG A 330 0.88 -7.89 5.23
CA ARG A 330 0.08 -9.08 5.58
C ARG A 330 0.16 -10.18 4.51
N GLY A 331 0.94 -9.98 3.45
CA GLY A 331 1.03 -10.91 2.34
C GLY A 331 -0.19 -10.92 1.41
N ILE A 332 -1.10 -9.95 1.54
CA ILE A 332 -2.30 -9.84 0.70
C ILE A 332 -1.93 -9.11 -0.59
N ASN A 333 -2.20 -9.75 -1.74
CA ASN A 333 -2.02 -9.11 -3.04
C ASN A 333 -3.17 -8.18 -3.39
N LEU A 334 -2.90 -7.10 -4.14
CA LEU A 334 -3.93 -6.14 -4.56
C LEU A 334 -5.06 -6.74 -5.41
N ARG A 335 -4.90 -7.95 -5.98
CA ARG A 335 -5.99 -8.65 -6.67
C ARG A 335 -7.15 -9.03 -5.74
N TYR A 336 -6.92 -9.07 -4.44
CA TYR A 336 -7.94 -9.33 -3.42
C TYR A 336 -8.69 -8.07 -2.97
N LEU A 337 -8.50 -6.91 -3.60
CA LEU A 337 -9.19 -5.68 -3.17
C LEU A 337 -10.72 -5.83 -3.15
N GLY A 338 -11.33 -6.58 -4.08
CA GLY A 338 -12.76 -6.84 -4.04
C GLY A 338 -13.19 -7.75 -2.89
N HIS A 339 -12.37 -8.73 -2.50
CA HIS A 339 -12.59 -9.53 -1.28
C HIS A 339 -12.45 -8.69 -0.01
N VAL A 340 -11.54 -7.71 0.01
CA VAL A 340 -11.44 -6.73 1.10
C VAL A 340 -12.70 -5.87 1.18
N VAL A 341 -13.26 -5.43 0.05
CA VAL A 341 -14.55 -4.74 0.02
C VAL A 341 -15.66 -5.63 0.60
N LYS A 342 -15.77 -6.88 0.15
CA LYS A 342 -16.78 -7.82 0.66
C LYS A 342 -16.66 -8.02 2.19
N ALA A 343 -15.45 -8.21 2.69
CA ALA A 343 -15.19 -8.34 4.13
C ALA A 343 -15.68 -7.10 4.90
N ILE A 344 -15.32 -5.89 4.45
CA ILE A 344 -15.77 -4.66 5.11
C ILE A 344 -17.29 -4.49 5.02
N VAL A 345 -17.94 -4.84 3.89
CA VAL A 345 -19.41 -4.76 3.76
C VAL A 345 -20.12 -5.74 4.71
N GLN A 346 -19.54 -6.92 4.92
CA GLN A 346 -20.06 -7.96 5.81
C GLN A 346 -19.78 -7.66 7.28
N SER A 347 -18.84 -6.77 7.58
CA SER A 347 -18.50 -6.38 8.96
C SER A 347 -19.64 -5.65 9.68
N GLU A 348 -19.74 -5.88 10.99
CA GLU A 348 -20.64 -5.10 11.86
C GLU A 348 -20.20 -3.63 11.98
N HIS A 349 -18.93 -3.35 11.70
CA HIS A 349 -18.30 -2.03 11.84
C HIS A 349 -18.14 -1.27 10.52
N LYS A 350 -18.88 -1.65 9.46
CA LYS A 350 -18.77 -1.05 8.13
C LYS A 350 -18.83 0.48 8.10
N GLU A 351 -19.63 1.08 8.99
CA GLU A 351 -19.79 2.53 9.10
C GLU A 351 -18.52 3.22 9.62
N HIS A 352 -17.80 2.57 10.54
CA HIS A 352 -16.51 3.04 11.07
C HIS A 352 -15.40 2.94 10.01
N LEU A 353 -15.51 1.94 9.14
CA LEU A 353 -14.53 1.65 8.09
C LEU A 353 -14.85 2.35 6.76
N ARG A 354 -15.84 3.24 6.70
CA ARG A 354 -16.24 3.92 5.45
C ARG A 354 -15.11 4.70 4.76
N HIS A 355 -14.17 5.26 5.52
CA HIS A 355 -13.00 5.96 4.97
C HIS A 355 -12.00 4.99 4.29
N ILE A 356 -11.85 3.77 4.83
CA ILE A 356 -11.06 2.70 4.21
C ILE A 356 -11.78 2.15 3.00
N MET A 357 -13.09 1.90 3.09
CA MET A 357 -13.92 1.49 1.96
C MET A 357 -13.76 2.45 0.79
N ARG A 358 -13.85 3.76 1.04
CA ARG A 358 -13.62 4.81 0.05
C ARG A 358 -12.25 4.66 -0.63
N THR A 359 -11.20 4.44 0.15
CA THR A 359 -9.82 4.30 -0.35
C THR A 359 -9.64 3.01 -1.18
N VAL A 360 -10.23 1.89 -0.76
CA VAL A 360 -10.20 0.62 -1.49
C VAL A 360 -10.94 0.73 -2.83
N VAL A 361 -12.15 1.29 -2.83
CA VAL A 361 -12.95 1.51 -4.05
C VAL A 361 -12.25 2.49 -5.00
N ALA A 362 -11.67 3.56 -4.47
CA ALA A 362 -10.84 4.47 -5.26
C ALA A 362 -9.65 3.75 -5.91
N GLU A 363 -8.93 2.89 -5.17
CA GLU A 363 -7.80 2.16 -5.73
C GLU A 363 -8.25 1.18 -6.83
N ILE A 364 -9.38 0.47 -6.66
CA ILE A 364 -9.96 -0.38 -7.70
C ILE A 364 -10.24 0.46 -8.96
N PHE A 365 -10.99 1.55 -8.82
CA PHE A 365 -11.36 2.42 -9.93
C PHE A 365 -10.14 3.00 -10.66
N ILE A 366 -9.17 3.55 -9.93
CA ILE A 366 -8.00 4.21 -10.53
C ILE A 366 -7.10 3.20 -11.23
N ARG A 367 -6.95 1.97 -10.70
CA ARG A 367 -6.15 0.92 -11.35
C ARG A 367 -6.80 0.41 -12.62
N SER A 368 -8.12 0.23 -12.61
CA SER A 368 -8.89 -0.13 -13.80
C SER A 368 -8.81 0.96 -14.86
N THR A 369 -9.08 2.21 -14.47
CA THR A 369 -8.98 3.38 -15.35
C THR A 369 -7.58 3.53 -15.93
N ARG A 370 -6.51 3.29 -15.14
CA ARG A 370 -5.13 3.33 -15.63
C ARG A 370 -4.85 2.28 -16.71
N ARG A 371 -5.38 1.05 -16.57
CA ARG A 371 -5.19 0.01 -17.59
C ARG A 371 -5.87 0.40 -18.90
N VAL A 372 -7.11 0.89 -18.81
CA VAL A 372 -7.85 1.41 -19.97
C VAL A 372 -7.13 2.61 -20.59
N PHE A 373 -6.62 3.54 -19.78
CA PHE A 373 -5.84 4.70 -20.22
C PHE A 373 -4.55 4.31 -20.94
N ASN A 374 -3.80 3.35 -20.41
CA ASN A 374 -2.57 2.86 -21.04
C ASN A 374 -2.86 2.24 -22.41
N SER A 375 -3.94 1.47 -22.54
CA SER A 375 -4.39 0.92 -23.83
C SER A 375 -4.84 2.04 -24.78
N PHE A 376 -5.59 3.01 -24.28
CA PHE A 376 -6.05 4.19 -25.02
C PHE A 376 -4.89 5.00 -25.60
N LEU A 377 -3.82 5.21 -24.85
CA LEU A 377 -2.66 6.00 -25.29
C LEU A 377 -1.75 5.29 -26.30
N GLN A 378 -1.78 3.95 -26.41
CA GLN A 378 -0.89 3.23 -27.32
C GLN A 378 -1.09 3.60 -28.81
N GLY A 379 -2.27 4.09 -29.19
CA GLY A 379 -2.61 4.50 -30.55
C GLY A 379 -2.67 6.02 -30.78
N VAL A 380 -2.13 6.83 -29.87
CA VAL A 380 -2.23 8.30 -29.93
C VAL A 380 -0.91 8.91 -30.41
N ASP A 381 -0.99 9.73 -31.46
CA ASP A 381 0.18 10.47 -31.94
C ASP A 381 0.60 11.56 -30.94
N VAL A 382 1.91 11.73 -30.74
CA VAL A 382 2.53 12.76 -29.86
C VAL A 382 1.89 14.16 -29.99
N PRO A 383 1.66 14.74 -31.19
CA PRO A 383 1.04 16.07 -31.31
C PRO A 383 -0.41 16.13 -30.82
N SER A 384 -1.12 14.99 -30.77
CA SER A 384 -2.49 14.88 -30.29
C SER A 384 -2.61 14.44 -28.84
N LEU A 385 -1.48 14.21 -28.14
CA LEU A 385 -1.45 13.65 -26.80
C LEU A 385 -2.23 14.50 -25.79
N SER A 386 -2.03 15.83 -25.78
CA SER A 386 -2.76 16.73 -24.88
C SER A 386 -4.27 16.70 -25.15
N ALA A 387 -4.67 16.76 -26.42
CA ALA A 387 -6.08 16.67 -26.80
C ALA A 387 -6.70 15.32 -26.36
N ALA A 388 -6.02 14.20 -26.63
CA ALA A 388 -6.48 12.87 -26.27
C ALA A 388 -6.59 12.67 -24.74
N VAL A 389 -5.59 13.11 -23.97
CA VAL A 389 -5.59 13.02 -22.51
C VAL A 389 -6.69 13.92 -21.92
N SER A 390 -6.88 15.14 -22.43
CA SER A 390 -7.93 16.05 -21.95
C SER A 390 -9.34 15.51 -22.22
N HIS A 391 -9.52 14.87 -23.40
CA HIS A 391 -10.73 14.15 -23.76
C HIS A 391 -10.99 12.97 -22.81
N PHE A 392 -9.97 12.13 -22.59
CA PHE A 392 -10.07 10.98 -21.67
C PHE A 392 -10.45 11.40 -20.24
N LEU A 393 -9.80 12.44 -19.71
CA LEU A 393 -10.11 12.96 -18.37
C LEU A 393 -11.54 13.54 -18.30
N SER A 394 -11.99 14.18 -19.37
CA SER A 394 -13.36 14.67 -19.49
C SER A 394 -14.39 13.53 -19.49
N CYS A 395 -14.14 12.46 -20.24
CA CYS A 395 -14.92 11.22 -20.21
C CYS A 395 -14.94 10.56 -18.83
N MET A 396 -13.82 10.58 -18.11
CA MET A 396 -13.72 10.03 -16.76
C MET A 396 -14.60 10.80 -15.76
N LEU A 397 -14.61 12.14 -15.85
CA LEU A 397 -15.31 13.01 -14.89
C LEU A 397 -16.80 13.23 -15.21
N VAL A 398 -17.17 13.09 -16.48
CA VAL A 398 -18.53 13.33 -17.00
C VAL A 398 -19.04 12.07 -17.71
N PRO A 399 -20.06 11.38 -17.15
CA PRO A 399 -20.49 10.07 -17.64
C PRO A 399 -21.04 10.08 -19.08
N HIS A 400 -21.59 11.20 -19.54
CA HIS A 400 -22.12 11.34 -20.91
C HIS A 400 -21.33 12.35 -21.75
N PHE A 401 -20.01 12.41 -21.57
CA PHE A 401 -19.18 13.30 -22.38
C PHE A 401 -19.22 12.90 -23.86
N PRO A 402 -19.56 13.84 -24.78
CA PRO A 402 -19.69 13.53 -26.20
C PRO A 402 -18.32 13.26 -26.85
N PRO A 403 -18.28 12.57 -28.00
CA PRO A 403 -17.06 12.41 -28.77
C PRO A 403 -16.56 13.77 -29.27
N THR A 404 -15.24 13.93 -29.37
CA THR A 404 -14.64 15.19 -29.83
C THR A 404 -14.70 15.28 -31.36
N SER A 405 -15.31 16.34 -31.91
CA SER A 405 -15.23 16.63 -33.34
C SER A 405 -13.84 17.22 -33.66
N VAL A 406 -12.96 16.41 -34.23
CA VAL A 406 -11.65 16.89 -34.70
C VAL A 406 -11.86 17.76 -35.94
N GLY A 407 -12.04 19.07 -35.72
CA GLY A 407 -11.86 20.11 -36.73
C GLY A 407 -13.06 21.02 -36.98
N GLU A 408 -13.11 22.18 -36.30
CA GLU A 408 -13.78 23.36 -36.85
C GLU A 408 -13.11 24.72 -36.58
N ASP A 409 -12.08 24.84 -35.72
CA ASP A 409 -11.62 26.17 -35.27
C ASP A 409 -10.46 26.83 -36.03
N THR A 410 -10.01 26.31 -37.18
CA THR A 410 -8.99 26.99 -38.02
C THR A 410 -9.49 27.53 -39.36
N LYS A 411 -10.80 27.44 -39.67
CA LYS A 411 -11.38 27.95 -40.92
C LYS A 411 -11.91 29.39 -40.84
N LYS A 412 -11.14 30.32 -40.28
CA LYS A 412 -11.33 31.77 -40.52
C LYS A 412 -10.02 32.49 -40.81
N LYS A 413 -9.25 32.01 -41.80
CA LYS A 413 -8.38 32.80 -42.71
C LYS A 413 -7.57 31.87 -43.62
N SER A 414 -8.16 31.42 -44.73
CA SER A 414 -7.44 31.26 -46.01
C SER A 414 -8.40 30.75 -47.07
N ARG A 415 -8.91 31.67 -47.89
CA ARG A 415 -9.66 31.34 -49.10
C ARG A 415 -8.74 31.60 -50.28
N ARG A 416 -7.88 30.64 -50.65
CA ARG A 416 -7.33 30.52 -52.01
C ARG A 416 -6.58 29.19 -52.26
N ARG A 417 -7.17 28.42 -53.18
CA ARG A 417 -6.58 27.47 -54.14
C ARG A 417 -6.02 26.12 -53.63
N GLY A 418 -6.55 25.06 -54.24
CA GLY A 418 -5.75 23.91 -54.67
C GLY A 418 -6.22 22.56 -54.15
N ARG A 419 -6.82 21.77 -55.05
CA ARG A 419 -7.26 20.37 -54.86
C ARG A 419 -6.12 19.45 -54.40
N GLY A 420 -6.47 18.50 -53.53
CA GLY A 420 -5.74 17.24 -53.33
C GLY A 420 -5.31 17.01 -51.88
N ALA A 421 -6.20 16.50 -51.04
CA ALA A 421 -5.81 15.89 -49.77
C ALA A 421 -6.77 14.73 -49.49
N GLY A 422 -6.20 13.56 -49.23
CA GLY A 422 -6.89 12.30 -48.98
C GLY A 422 -7.81 12.38 -47.77
N ALA A 423 -8.68 11.37 -47.67
CA ALA A 423 -9.54 11.13 -46.54
C ALA A 423 -8.76 11.33 -45.23
N SER A 424 -9.23 12.25 -44.38
CA SER A 424 -8.79 12.38 -43.01
C SER A 424 -9.13 11.05 -42.33
N GLU A 425 -8.12 10.22 -42.06
CA GLU A 425 -8.26 9.09 -41.14
C GLU A 425 -8.83 9.64 -39.82
N SER A 426 -9.99 9.16 -39.42
CA SER A 426 -10.58 9.50 -38.13
C SER A 426 -9.67 8.96 -37.03
N THR A 427 -9.07 9.83 -36.24
CA THR A 427 -8.31 9.43 -35.05
C THR A 427 -9.19 8.58 -34.13
N PRO A 428 -8.87 7.29 -33.90
CA PRO A 428 -9.74 6.35 -33.19
C PRO A 428 -9.98 6.76 -31.72
N TRP A 429 -9.13 7.60 -31.15
CA TRP A 429 -9.28 8.07 -29.77
C TRP A 429 -10.39 9.13 -29.60
N SER A 430 -10.77 9.86 -30.65
CA SER A 430 -11.78 10.93 -30.55
C SER A 430 -13.23 10.43 -30.52
N THR A 431 -13.46 9.16 -30.86
CA THR A 431 -14.79 8.53 -30.85
C THR A 431 -15.18 8.01 -29.48
N LEU A 432 -14.23 7.84 -28.55
CA LEU A 432 -14.50 7.33 -27.20
C LEU A 432 -15.50 8.24 -26.48
N THR A 433 -16.61 7.68 -26.04
CA THR A 433 -17.60 8.40 -25.22
C THR A 433 -17.39 8.15 -23.74
N GLY A 434 -17.93 9.03 -22.89
CA GLY A 434 -17.93 8.81 -21.43
C GLY A 434 -18.57 7.47 -21.04
N ALA A 435 -19.68 7.09 -21.68
CA ALA A 435 -20.39 5.85 -21.35
C ALA A 435 -19.58 4.61 -21.72
N GLU A 436 -18.93 4.61 -22.89
CA GLU A 436 -18.03 3.52 -23.30
C GLU A 436 -16.83 3.39 -22.37
N LEU A 437 -16.21 4.51 -21.97
CA LEU A 437 -15.11 4.49 -21.01
C LEU A 437 -15.53 3.84 -19.68
N TRP A 438 -16.68 4.26 -19.14
CA TRP A 438 -17.19 3.69 -17.90
C TRP A 438 -17.53 2.21 -18.03
N ASN A 439 -18.11 1.76 -19.14
CA ASN A 439 -18.34 0.34 -19.40
C ASN A 439 -17.03 -0.47 -19.40
N LEU A 440 -15.98 0.03 -20.06
CA LEU A 440 -14.66 -0.62 -20.08
C LEU A 440 -14.03 -0.69 -18.68
N VAL A 441 -14.14 0.38 -17.89
CA VAL A 441 -13.61 0.42 -16.52
C VAL A 441 -14.38 -0.52 -15.60
N CYS A 442 -15.71 -0.55 -15.69
CA CYS A 442 -16.55 -1.44 -14.89
C CYS A 442 -16.32 -2.91 -15.25
N GLN A 443 -16.18 -3.21 -16.54
CA GLN A 443 -15.84 -4.55 -17.01
C GLN A 443 -14.48 -5.00 -16.46
N ASP A 444 -13.44 -4.17 -16.59
CA ASP A 444 -12.12 -4.51 -16.06
C ASP A 444 -12.12 -4.68 -14.53
N ALA A 445 -12.92 -3.90 -13.80
CA ALA A 445 -13.07 -4.03 -12.36
C ALA A 445 -13.81 -5.31 -11.95
N ALA A 446 -14.90 -5.67 -12.64
CA ALA A 446 -15.63 -6.92 -12.44
C ALA A 446 -14.72 -8.13 -12.71
N GLU A 447 -14.02 -8.13 -13.84
CA GLU A 447 -13.11 -9.20 -14.23
C GLU A 447 -11.92 -9.31 -13.27
N THR A 448 -11.27 -8.19 -12.91
CA THR A 448 -10.05 -8.20 -12.09
C THR A 448 -10.31 -8.39 -10.61
N TYR A 449 -11.37 -7.80 -10.08
CA TYR A 449 -11.60 -7.69 -8.64
C TYR A 449 -12.91 -8.31 -8.16
N VAL A 450 -13.80 -8.81 -9.03
CA VAL A 450 -15.15 -9.27 -8.67
C VAL A 450 -15.93 -8.14 -7.97
N PHE A 451 -15.91 -6.97 -8.59
CA PHE A 451 -16.54 -5.77 -8.06
C PHE A 451 -17.46 -5.11 -9.10
N ASP A 452 -18.75 -5.44 -9.01
CA ASP A 452 -19.77 -5.04 -10.01
C ASP A 452 -20.50 -3.73 -9.63
N SER A 453 -20.16 -3.12 -8.48
CA SER A 453 -20.84 -1.93 -7.97
C SER A 453 -20.32 -0.61 -8.57
N LEU A 454 -19.48 -0.63 -9.60
CA LEU A 454 -19.09 0.59 -10.31
C LEU A 454 -20.15 0.94 -11.35
N SER A 455 -20.82 2.10 -11.18
CA SER A 455 -21.91 2.53 -12.08
C SER A 455 -21.74 3.96 -12.61
N GLY A 456 -20.61 4.63 -12.35
CA GLY A 456 -20.33 5.98 -12.83
C GLY A 456 -19.73 6.91 -11.77
N PRO A 457 -19.30 8.13 -12.16
CA PRO A 457 -18.62 9.05 -11.25
C PRO A 457 -19.59 9.64 -10.22
N ASN A 458 -20.84 9.89 -10.61
CA ASN A 458 -21.86 10.40 -9.68
C ASN A 458 -22.26 9.32 -8.67
N TYR A 459 -22.34 8.05 -9.10
CA TYR A 459 -22.57 6.92 -8.20
C TYR A 459 -21.45 6.82 -7.15
N LEU A 460 -20.18 6.96 -7.55
CA LEU A 460 -19.05 6.96 -6.61
C LEU A 460 -19.14 8.07 -5.56
N VAL A 461 -19.59 9.26 -5.98
CA VAL A 461 -19.77 10.41 -5.10
C VAL A 461 -20.93 10.16 -4.13
N GLU A 462 -22.08 9.71 -4.63
CA GLU A 462 -23.30 9.53 -3.84
C GLU A 462 -23.24 8.33 -2.89
N HIS A 463 -22.73 7.18 -3.35
CA HIS A 463 -22.72 5.94 -2.57
C HIS A 463 -21.48 5.79 -1.67
N TYR A 464 -20.31 6.26 -2.11
CA TYR A 464 -19.04 6.08 -1.37
C TYR A 464 -18.46 7.40 -0.83
N GLY A 465 -19.08 8.55 -1.12
CA GLY A 465 -18.59 9.86 -0.69
C GLY A 465 -17.27 10.26 -1.33
N LEU A 466 -16.91 9.68 -2.49
CA LEU A 466 -15.66 10.00 -3.20
C LEU A 466 -15.72 11.41 -3.80
N GLN A 467 -14.61 12.13 -3.74
CA GLN A 467 -14.50 13.43 -4.41
C GLN A 467 -13.84 13.28 -5.78
N LYS A 468 -14.39 13.96 -6.79
CA LYS A 468 -13.83 13.98 -8.15
C LYS A 468 -12.38 14.50 -8.18
N LEU A 469 -12.08 15.51 -7.35
CA LEU A 469 -10.73 16.06 -7.20
C LEU A 469 -9.74 15.02 -6.67
N SER A 470 -10.10 14.29 -5.60
CA SER A 470 -9.28 13.22 -5.04
C SER A 470 -8.98 12.12 -6.05
N LEU A 471 -9.99 11.71 -6.83
CA LEU A 471 -9.84 10.70 -7.88
C LEU A 471 -8.93 11.19 -9.01
N LEU A 472 -9.12 12.43 -9.48
CA LEU A 472 -8.26 13.02 -10.50
C LEU A 472 -6.80 13.11 -10.01
N ARG A 473 -6.59 13.52 -8.76
CA ARG A 473 -5.27 13.58 -8.14
C ARG A 473 -4.59 12.22 -8.13
N GLU A 474 -5.26 11.19 -7.58
CA GLU A 474 -4.71 9.83 -7.55
C GLU A 474 -4.44 9.26 -8.94
N PHE A 475 -5.30 9.57 -9.90
CA PHE A 475 -5.07 9.20 -11.30
C PHE A 475 -3.79 9.83 -11.83
N CYS A 476 -3.64 11.15 -11.68
CA CYS A 476 -2.48 11.90 -12.13
C CYS A 476 -1.17 11.39 -11.50
N LEU A 477 -1.18 11.07 -10.20
CA LEU A 477 0.00 10.51 -9.53
C LEU A 477 0.40 9.14 -10.07
N LYS A 478 -0.57 8.30 -10.47
CA LYS A 478 -0.28 6.96 -11.02
C LYS A 478 0.08 6.94 -12.50
N THR A 479 -0.37 7.94 -13.27
CA THR A 479 -0.07 8.07 -14.70
C THR A 479 1.06 9.06 -14.99
N GLY A 480 1.45 9.88 -14.01
CA GLY A 480 2.50 10.88 -14.14
C GLY A 480 2.04 12.18 -14.82
N LEU A 481 0.73 12.45 -14.83
CA LEU A 481 0.17 13.66 -15.41
C LEU A 481 0.35 14.86 -14.48
N ARG A 482 0.69 16.01 -15.05
CA ARG A 482 0.70 17.31 -14.38
C ARG A 482 -0.35 18.21 -15.01
N LEU A 483 -1.29 18.66 -14.19
CA LEU A 483 -2.38 19.54 -14.58
C LEU A 483 -2.19 20.92 -13.97
N ARG A 484 -2.78 21.93 -14.61
CA ARG A 484 -2.92 23.27 -14.05
C ARG A 484 -3.96 23.28 -12.91
N ASP A 485 -3.82 24.21 -11.97
CA ASP A 485 -4.82 24.44 -10.92
C ASP A 485 -6.22 24.66 -11.53
N TYR A 486 -7.19 23.85 -11.11
CA TYR A 486 -8.52 23.83 -11.71
C TYR A 486 -9.65 23.83 -10.68
N SER A 487 -10.73 24.54 -11.01
CA SER A 487 -11.99 24.57 -10.26
C SER A 487 -13.09 23.85 -11.07
N PHE A 488 -13.67 22.79 -10.51
CA PHE A 488 -14.70 21.95 -11.16
C PHE A 488 -16.11 22.60 -11.25
N ASP A 489 -16.19 23.91 -11.45
CA ASP A 489 -17.45 24.66 -11.28
C ASP A 489 -18.38 24.64 -12.50
N ASN A 490 -18.09 23.87 -13.56
CA ASN A 490 -18.94 23.83 -14.76
C ASN A 490 -19.30 22.41 -15.18
N GLN A 491 -20.60 22.07 -15.09
CA GLN A 491 -21.14 20.77 -15.50
C GLN A 491 -21.33 20.65 -17.03
N ASN A 492 -21.35 21.77 -17.76
CA ASN A 492 -21.78 21.82 -19.18
C ASN A 492 -20.66 22.14 -20.18
N LYS A 493 -19.39 22.25 -19.74
CA LYS A 493 -18.22 22.43 -20.62
C LYS A 493 -17.24 21.27 -20.38
N ALA A 494 -16.34 21.04 -21.34
CA ALA A 494 -15.20 20.14 -21.13
C ALA A 494 -14.49 20.55 -19.83
N PRO A 495 -14.48 19.68 -18.80
CA PRO A 495 -13.92 20.05 -17.51
C PRO A 495 -12.40 20.19 -17.57
N ILE A 496 -11.73 19.67 -18.60
CA ILE A 496 -10.28 19.81 -18.79
C ILE A 496 -10.03 20.00 -20.28
N GLY A 497 -9.32 21.07 -20.65
CA GLY A 497 -8.87 21.33 -22.01
C GLY A 497 -7.43 20.86 -22.27
N PRO A 498 -6.98 20.86 -23.54
CA PRO A 498 -5.60 20.48 -23.89
C PRO A 498 -4.55 21.41 -23.27
N GLU A 499 -4.89 22.68 -23.07
CA GLU A 499 -4.02 23.70 -22.46
C GLU A 499 -3.81 23.50 -20.95
N ASP A 500 -4.66 22.69 -20.31
CA ASP A 500 -4.56 22.41 -18.87
C ASP A 500 -3.54 21.31 -18.57
N ILE A 501 -3.09 20.59 -19.60
CA ILE A 501 -2.09 19.53 -19.46
C ILE A 501 -0.71 20.15 -19.60
N ILE A 502 -0.02 20.26 -18.47
CA ILE A 502 1.30 20.87 -18.39
C ILE A 502 2.36 19.88 -18.89
N ASN A 503 2.31 18.64 -18.40
CA ASN A 503 3.29 17.61 -18.76
C ASN A 503 2.80 16.19 -18.43
N MET A 504 3.40 15.19 -19.06
CA MET A 504 3.31 13.77 -18.68
C MET A 504 4.72 13.24 -18.43
N ILE A 505 4.99 12.80 -17.20
CA ILE A 505 6.32 12.41 -16.73
C ILE A 505 6.32 10.91 -16.43
N PRO A 506 7.36 10.15 -16.78
CA PRO A 506 7.43 8.73 -16.41
C PRO A 506 7.38 8.56 -14.89
N VAL A 507 6.48 7.70 -14.42
CA VAL A 507 6.41 7.33 -13.00
C VAL A 507 7.48 6.28 -12.69
N VAL A 508 8.60 6.74 -12.15
CA VAL A 508 9.72 5.89 -11.75
C VAL A 508 9.44 5.22 -10.41
N LYS A 509 9.67 3.90 -10.35
CA LYS A 509 9.66 3.15 -9.09
C LYS A 509 11.08 3.05 -8.57
N HIS A 510 11.32 3.60 -7.39
CA HIS A 510 12.61 3.48 -6.71
C HIS A 510 12.67 2.19 -5.90
N ILE A 511 13.83 1.53 -5.92
CA ILE A 511 14.14 0.49 -4.94
C ILE A 511 14.57 1.22 -3.67
N HIS A 512 13.83 1.01 -2.60
CA HIS A 512 14.23 1.46 -1.27
C HIS A 512 15.44 0.65 -0.82
N MET A 513 16.60 1.29 -0.61
CA MET A 513 17.73 0.58 0.01
C MET A 513 17.81 0.97 1.48
N PRO A 514 17.72 0.00 2.39
CA PRO A 514 17.72 0.28 3.82
C PRO A 514 19.11 0.73 4.27
N THR A 515 19.15 1.81 5.05
CA THR A 515 20.33 2.22 5.80
C THR A 515 20.44 1.38 7.07
N VAL A 516 21.02 0.18 6.95
CA VAL A 516 20.95 -0.88 7.98
C VAL A 516 21.33 -0.40 9.38
N ASP A 517 22.41 0.36 9.51
CA ASP A 517 22.88 0.85 10.82
C ASP A 517 21.90 1.90 11.39
N ALA A 518 21.46 2.86 10.58
CA ALA A 518 20.49 3.87 11.03
C ALA A 518 19.13 3.26 11.40
N SER A 519 18.63 2.30 10.60
CA SER A 519 17.35 1.63 10.85
C SER A 519 17.40 0.77 12.11
N LYS A 520 18.53 0.12 12.41
CA LYS A 520 18.73 -0.63 13.68
C LYS A 520 18.69 0.29 14.90
N VAL A 521 19.42 1.40 14.86
CA VAL A 521 19.44 2.37 15.98
C VAL A 521 18.05 2.99 16.16
N TYR A 522 17.36 3.32 15.06
CA TYR A 522 15.98 3.81 15.11
C TYR A 522 15.01 2.81 15.75
N GLN A 523 15.07 1.52 15.38
CA GLN A 523 14.26 0.47 15.99
C GLN A 523 14.57 0.31 17.49
N ALA A 524 15.86 0.33 17.88
CA ALA A 524 16.26 0.31 19.28
C ALA A 524 15.70 1.52 20.05
N ALA A 525 15.70 2.70 19.43
CA ALA A 525 15.13 3.90 20.00
C ALA A 525 13.61 3.77 20.23
N GLN A 526 12.86 3.26 19.26
CA GLN A 526 11.42 3.02 19.38
C GLN A 526 11.07 2.15 20.60
N LEU A 527 11.85 1.09 20.84
CA LEU A 527 11.67 0.20 21.99
C LEU A 527 11.99 0.89 23.33
N SER A 528 12.92 1.84 23.34
CA SER A 528 13.35 2.54 24.56
C SER A 528 12.39 3.64 25.04
N ILE A 529 11.52 4.18 24.16
CA ILE A 529 10.58 5.27 24.48
C ILE A 529 9.65 4.91 25.65
N GLN A 530 9.24 3.64 25.76
CA GLN A 530 8.34 3.19 26.82
C GLN A 530 9.05 3.06 28.19
N LYS A 531 10.38 3.05 28.23
CA LYS A 531 11.17 2.78 29.44
C LYS A 531 11.91 4.01 29.94
N LEU A 532 12.72 4.64 29.06
CA LEU A 532 13.66 5.70 29.44
C LEU A 532 13.77 6.75 28.31
N LEU A 533 13.08 7.88 28.48
CA LEU A 533 13.04 8.96 27.47
C LEU A 533 14.41 9.52 27.13
N ASP A 534 15.34 9.61 28.09
CA ASP A 534 16.68 10.15 27.86
C ASP A 534 17.53 9.26 26.95
N GLN A 535 17.42 7.93 27.14
CA GLN A 535 18.10 6.97 26.25
C GLN A 535 17.50 7.01 24.85
N ALA A 536 16.17 7.09 24.74
CA ALA A 536 15.50 7.25 23.46
C ALA A 536 15.95 8.51 22.73
N HIS A 537 16.09 9.63 23.43
CA HIS A 537 16.52 10.91 22.85
C HIS A 537 17.93 10.83 22.24
N GLU A 538 18.87 10.22 22.95
CA GLU A 538 20.25 10.07 22.45
C GLU A 538 20.35 9.08 21.29
N LEU A 539 19.65 7.95 21.36
CA LEU A 539 19.57 6.99 20.24
C LEU A 539 18.92 7.63 19.00
N LEU A 540 17.90 8.47 19.18
CA LEU A 540 17.27 9.18 18.05
C LEU A 540 18.19 10.23 17.44
N LYS A 541 18.99 10.94 18.23
CA LYS A 541 20.03 11.84 17.70
C LYS A 541 21.08 11.07 16.91
N GLU A 542 21.51 9.92 17.42
CA GLU A 542 22.44 9.03 16.71
C GLU A 542 21.82 8.55 15.38
N ALA A 543 20.59 8.06 15.39
CA ALA A 543 19.91 7.63 14.18
C ALA A 543 19.78 8.78 13.15
N VAL A 544 19.37 9.97 13.58
CA VAL A 544 19.31 11.17 12.72
C VAL A 544 20.70 11.50 12.14
N TYR A 545 21.76 11.42 12.95
CA TYR A 545 23.12 11.63 12.46
C TYR A 545 23.51 10.61 11.38
N LEU A 546 23.18 9.33 11.58
CA LEU A 546 23.46 8.26 10.62
C LEU A 546 22.68 8.45 9.31
N TYR A 547 21.39 8.81 9.38
CA TYR A 547 20.62 9.16 8.19
C TYR A 547 21.22 10.35 7.44
N GLY A 548 21.55 11.44 8.14
CA GLY A 548 22.17 12.62 7.53
C GLY A 548 23.50 12.30 6.83
N ARG A 549 24.29 11.34 7.38
CA ARG A 549 25.53 10.89 6.75
C ARG A 549 25.34 9.99 5.54
N ALA A 550 24.35 9.10 5.57
CA ALA A 550 24.14 8.13 4.50
C ALA A 550 23.32 8.68 3.33
N CYS A 551 22.30 9.50 3.59
CA CYS A 551 21.34 9.94 2.57
C CYS A 551 21.06 11.46 2.56
N ASP A 552 21.87 12.28 3.24
CA ASP A 552 21.69 13.74 3.35
C ASP A 552 20.25 14.13 3.76
N ASP A 553 19.63 13.34 4.64
CA ASP A 553 18.24 13.44 5.11
C ASP A 553 17.14 13.28 4.04
N LEU A 554 17.50 12.95 2.78
CA LEU A 554 16.54 12.74 1.68
C LEU A 554 15.95 11.32 1.67
N HIS A 555 15.37 10.91 2.81
CA HIS A 555 14.84 9.57 2.99
C HIS A 555 13.58 9.57 3.88
N PRO A 556 12.51 8.80 3.56
CA PRO A 556 11.29 8.80 4.37
C PRO A 556 11.53 8.42 5.83
N GLU A 557 12.39 7.43 6.09
CA GLU A 557 12.73 6.99 7.46
C GLU A 557 13.47 8.07 8.26
N ALA A 558 14.26 8.93 7.59
CA ALA A 558 14.89 10.06 8.25
C ALA A 558 13.83 11.05 8.74
N GLY A 559 12.78 11.30 7.94
CA GLY A 559 11.62 12.09 8.33
C GLY A 559 10.91 11.53 9.57
N TYR A 560 10.59 10.22 9.56
CA TYR A 560 9.96 9.56 10.71
C TYR A 560 10.83 9.61 11.97
N CYS A 561 12.15 9.46 11.83
CA CYS A 561 13.10 9.57 12.92
C CYS A 561 13.09 10.98 13.55
N HIS A 562 13.07 12.03 12.72
CA HIS A 562 12.95 13.41 13.19
C HIS A 562 11.62 13.65 13.92
N THR A 563 10.50 13.16 13.39
CA THR A 563 9.19 13.27 14.05
C THR A 563 9.20 12.62 15.43
N LEU A 564 9.81 11.44 15.54
CA LEU A 564 9.90 10.72 16.81
C LEU A 564 10.82 11.46 17.80
N LEU A 565 11.94 12.02 17.33
CA LEU A 565 12.83 12.85 18.14
C LEU A 565 12.11 14.11 18.66
N ALA A 566 11.30 14.76 17.82
CA ALA A 566 10.50 15.91 18.24
C ALA A 566 9.48 15.54 19.32
N LYS A 567 8.83 14.37 19.20
CA LYS A 567 7.92 13.84 20.22
C LYS A 567 8.62 13.61 21.55
N VAL A 568 9.79 12.96 21.55
CA VAL A 568 10.56 12.70 22.77
C VAL A 568 11.04 14.02 23.41
N ALA A 569 11.56 14.96 22.61
CA ALA A 569 11.97 16.28 23.08
C ALA A 569 10.80 17.03 23.75
N TYR A 570 9.61 16.96 23.17
CA TYR A 570 8.40 17.56 23.74
C TYR A 570 8.02 16.92 25.09
N LEU A 571 8.05 15.58 25.18
CA LEU A 571 7.77 14.86 26.43
C LEU A 571 8.79 15.17 27.54
N GLN A 572 10.02 15.54 27.19
CA GLN A 572 11.04 16.05 28.12
C GLN A 572 10.85 17.53 28.50
N GLY A 573 9.84 18.21 27.98
CA GLY A 573 9.59 19.64 28.20
C GLY A 573 10.43 20.59 27.34
N LYS A 574 11.19 20.08 26.36
CA LYS A 574 12.05 20.88 25.46
C LYS A 574 11.28 21.32 24.22
N THR A 575 10.32 22.22 24.40
CA THR A 575 9.39 22.67 23.33
C THR A 575 10.10 23.33 22.14
N ALA A 576 11.15 24.13 22.38
CA ALA A 576 11.91 24.78 21.32
C ALA A 576 12.69 23.78 20.44
N GLU A 577 13.28 22.75 21.06
CA GLU A 577 13.95 21.65 20.33
C GLU A 577 12.92 20.85 19.51
N ALA A 578 11.81 20.46 20.12
CA ALA A 578 10.72 19.74 19.45
C ALA A 578 10.24 20.48 18.19
N ARG A 579 9.98 21.78 18.31
CA ARG A 579 9.61 22.63 17.16
C ARG A 579 10.69 22.62 16.07
N SER A 580 11.95 22.86 16.42
CA SER A 580 13.03 22.96 15.44
C SER A 580 13.24 21.63 14.72
N VAL A 581 13.14 20.50 15.42
CA VAL A 581 13.30 19.17 14.84
C VAL A 581 12.09 18.82 13.97
N GLN A 582 10.88 19.13 14.41
CA GLN A 582 9.67 18.88 13.63
C GLN A 582 9.62 19.70 12.33
N LEU A 583 10.15 20.93 12.35
CA LEU A 583 10.28 21.72 11.12
C LEU A 583 11.20 21.02 10.10
N LYS A 584 12.29 20.38 10.54
CA LYS A 584 13.14 19.57 9.65
C LYS A 584 12.36 18.38 9.08
N ALA A 585 11.57 17.68 9.90
CA ALA A 585 10.72 16.57 9.45
C ALA A 585 9.74 17.01 8.34
N VAL A 586 9.11 18.20 8.48
CA VAL A 586 8.24 18.78 7.46
C VAL A 586 9.01 19.01 6.16
N VAL A 587 10.17 19.65 6.21
CA VAL A 587 10.99 19.95 5.02
C VAL A 587 11.44 18.67 4.31
N ILE A 588 11.85 17.64 5.07
CA ILE A 588 12.21 16.33 4.52
C ILE A 588 10.99 15.70 3.83
N SER A 589 9.84 15.66 4.50
CA SER A 589 8.61 15.07 3.96
C SER A 589 8.13 15.77 2.69
N GLU A 590 8.19 17.11 2.64
CA GLU A 590 7.86 17.88 1.43
C GLU A 590 8.74 17.49 0.25
N ARG A 591 10.06 17.34 0.47
CA ARG A 591 11.02 17.00 -0.59
C ARG A 591 10.91 15.57 -1.08
N VAL A 592 10.63 14.63 -0.18
CA VAL A 592 10.65 13.20 -0.47
C VAL A 592 9.29 12.70 -0.96
N LEU A 593 8.20 13.17 -0.34
CA LEU A 593 6.85 12.66 -0.59
C LEU A 593 5.94 13.67 -1.33
N GLY A 594 6.27 14.95 -1.27
CA GLY A 594 5.41 16.04 -1.74
C GLY A 594 4.61 16.70 -0.61
N PHE A 595 4.16 17.93 -0.85
CA PHE A 595 3.48 18.76 0.17
C PHE A 595 2.06 18.28 0.51
N ASP A 596 1.40 17.62 -0.43
CA ASP A 596 0.01 17.15 -0.36
C ASP A 596 -0.10 15.66 -0.01
N HIS A 597 1.03 15.00 0.28
CA HIS A 597 1.04 13.61 0.74
C HIS A 597 0.45 13.52 2.17
N PRO A 598 -0.40 12.53 2.51
CA PRO A 598 -1.02 12.41 3.84
C PRO A 598 -0.02 12.46 5.01
N ASN A 599 1.11 11.78 4.88
CA ASN A 599 2.20 11.89 5.87
C ASN A 599 2.71 13.33 6.05
N THR A 600 2.93 14.09 4.97
CA THR A 600 3.37 15.50 5.05
C THR A 600 2.30 16.38 5.71
N ILE A 601 1.02 16.11 5.44
CA ILE A 601 -0.12 16.77 6.09
C ILE A 601 -0.07 16.53 7.61
N GLN A 602 0.18 15.29 8.02
CA GLN A 602 0.37 14.95 9.44
C GLN A 602 1.58 15.67 10.05
N GLN A 603 2.68 15.82 9.31
CA GLN A 603 3.85 16.57 9.78
C GLN A 603 3.55 18.05 10.02
N TYR A 604 2.73 18.70 9.18
CA TYR A 604 2.29 20.08 9.43
C TYR A 604 1.42 20.20 10.68
N ALA A 605 0.52 19.24 10.90
CA ALA A 605 -0.32 19.22 12.10
C ALA A 605 0.53 19.07 13.37
N LEU A 606 1.49 18.14 13.38
CA LEU A 606 2.43 17.97 14.48
C LEU A 606 3.30 19.21 14.72
N LEU A 607 3.74 19.88 13.64
CA LEU A 607 4.42 21.18 13.76
C LEU A 607 3.52 22.21 14.43
N GLY A 608 2.23 22.27 14.05
CA GLY A 608 1.23 23.13 14.68
C GLY A 608 1.11 22.91 16.19
N VAL A 609 1.12 21.64 16.64
CA VAL A 609 1.06 21.27 18.06
C VAL A 609 2.28 21.83 18.81
N TYR A 610 3.50 21.62 18.31
CA TYR A 610 4.71 22.08 19.00
C TYR A 610 4.88 23.60 18.94
N VAL A 611 4.44 24.24 17.85
CA VAL A 611 4.42 25.71 17.74
C VAL A 611 3.42 26.30 18.73
N TYR A 612 2.24 25.69 18.90
CA TYR A 612 1.25 26.11 19.90
C TYR A 612 1.79 25.98 21.32
N ALA A 613 2.43 24.84 21.64
CA ALA A 613 3.07 24.65 22.94
C ALA A 613 4.23 25.62 23.22
N GLY A 614 4.85 26.17 22.17
CA GLY A 614 5.82 27.26 22.26
C GLY A 614 5.21 28.65 22.48
N GLY A 615 3.88 28.77 22.51
CA GLY A 615 3.16 30.04 22.71
C GLY A 615 2.86 30.82 21.42
N GLU A 616 3.25 30.32 20.25
CA GLU A 616 3.10 31.00 18.96
C GLU A 616 1.77 30.63 18.28
N THR A 617 0.67 31.06 18.89
CA THR A 617 -0.72 30.70 18.48
C THR A 617 -1.03 31.01 17.02
N THR A 618 -0.59 32.16 16.50
CA THR A 618 -0.84 32.58 15.11
C THR A 618 -0.16 31.69 14.07
N LEU A 619 1.04 31.16 14.38
CA LEU A 619 1.73 30.23 13.49
C LEU A 619 1.14 28.83 13.59
N ALA A 620 0.73 28.39 14.78
CA ALA A 620 0.02 27.13 14.95
C ALA A 620 -1.29 27.12 14.15
N GLN A 621 -2.06 28.21 14.19
CA GLN A 621 -3.27 28.39 13.39
C GLN A 621 -2.99 28.21 11.90
N LYS A 622 -1.94 28.86 11.37
CA LYS A 622 -1.55 28.72 9.96
C LYS A 622 -1.16 27.28 9.59
N CYS A 623 -0.47 26.58 10.48
CA CYS A 623 -0.09 25.17 10.27
C CYS A 623 -1.33 24.28 10.19
N PHE A 624 -2.26 24.41 11.13
CA PHE A 624 -3.49 23.61 11.16
C PHE A 624 -4.43 23.93 10.00
N LEU A 625 -4.60 25.20 9.64
CA LEU A 625 -5.41 25.59 8.47
C LEU A 625 -4.82 25.05 7.16
N ARG A 626 -3.49 25.09 7.01
CA ARG A 626 -2.81 24.50 5.86
C ARG A 626 -3.00 22.98 5.81
N ALA A 627 -2.79 22.30 6.94
CA ALA A 627 -3.00 20.85 7.03
C ALA A 627 -4.45 20.48 6.70
N ARG A 628 -5.43 21.25 7.20
CA ARG A 628 -6.85 21.05 6.91
C ARG A 628 -7.17 21.25 5.44
N LEU A 629 -6.68 22.32 4.83
CA LEU A 629 -6.88 22.59 3.40
C LEU A 629 -6.38 21.42 2.55
N LEU A 630 -5.16 20.96 2.81
CA LEU A 630 -4.60 19.81 2.09
C LEU A 630 -5.39 18.53 2.37
N MET A 631 -5.79 18.29 3.61
CA MET A 631 -6.61 17.14 3.98
C MET A 631 -7.93 17.10 3.20
N LEU A 632 -8.60 18.25 3.05
CA LEU A 632 -9.81 18.37 2.24
C LEU A 632 -9.56 18.07 0.77
N THR A 633 -8.42 18.50 0.21
CA THR A 633 -8.11 18.21 -1.20
C THR A 633 -7.82 16.72 -1.45
N VAL A 634 -7.29 16.00 -0.46
CA VAL A 634 -6.92 14.59 -0.63
C VAL A 634 -8.09 13.67 -0.32
N HIS A 635 -8.82 13.86 0.79
CA HIS A 635 -9.84 12.91 1.26
C HIS A 635 -11.25 13.49 1.42
N GLY A 636 -11.38 14.81 1.38
CA GLY A 636 -12.63 15.52 1.66
C GLY A 636 -12.93 15.71 3.15
N GLU A 637 -14.16 16.18 3.44
CA GLU A 637 -14.62 16.47 4.80
C GLU A 637 -14.83 15.20 5.65
N ASP A 638 -15.17 14.07 5.03
CA ASP A 638 -15.55 12.85 5.73
C ASP A 638 -14.37 11.90 5.95
N HIS A 639 -13.50 12.24 6.90
CA HIS A 639 -12.33 11.44 7.27
C HIS A 639 -11.99 11.59 8.77
N PRO A 640 -11.60 10.53 9.50
CA PRO A 640 -11.31 10.61 10.93
C PRO A 640 -10.22 11.64 11.28
N TYR A 641 -9.14 11.70 10.50
CA TYR A 641 -8.08 12.69 10.69
C TYR A 641 -8.54 14.16 10.51
N THR A 642 -9.60 14.42 9.73
CA THR A 642 -10.20 15.76 9.64
C THR A 642 -10.78 16.19 10.98
N ALA A 643 -11.36 15.25 11.75
CA ALA A 643 -11.83 15.52 13.12
C ALA A 643 -10.68 15.88 14.07
N THR A 644 -9.53 15.21 13.92
CA THR A 644 -8.31 15.54 14.69
C THR A 644 -7.83 16.97 14.40
N LEU A 645 -7.82 17.37 13.12
CA LEU A 645 -7.46 18.74 12.73
C LEU A 645 -8.48 19.77 13.24
N ASP A 646 -9.77 19.45 13.18
CA ASP A 646 -10.84 20.31 13.67
C ASP A 646 -10.79 20.50 15.21
N ASN A 647 -10.43 19.46 15.97
CA ASN A 647 -10.14 19.59 17.41
C ASN A 647 -8.94 20.54 17.65
N CYS A 648 -7.86 20.39 16.88
CA CYS A 648 -6.68 21.25 17.01
C CYS A 648 -7.00 22.71 16.69
N LEU A 649 -7.77 22.96 15.63
CA LEU A 649 -8.27 24.30 15.30
C LEU A 649 -9.19 24.85 16.37
N GLY A 650 -10.04 24.00 16.95
CA GLY A 650 -10.91 24.33 18.08
C GLY A 650 -10.17 24.83 19.32
N LEU A 651 -8.94 24.37 19.53
CA LEU A 651 -8.07 24.80 20.64
C LEU A 651 -7.34 26.12 20.36
N VAL A 652 -7.01 26.40 19.11
CA VAL A 652 -6.14 27.54 18.73
C VAL A 652 -6.93 28.76 18.28
N LEU A 653 -8.12 28.58 17.69
CA LEU A 653 -8.93 29.67 17.17
C LEU A 653 -9.69 30.41 18.28
N ALA A 654 -9.60 31.74 18.30
CA ALA A 654 -10.26 32.61 19.28
C ALA A 654 -11.65 33.14 18.83
N GLU A 655 -12.13 32.75 17.66
CA GLU A 655 -13.26 33.40 16.96
C GLU A 655 -14.56 32.56 16.97
N ASP A 656 -15.60 33.05 16.30
CA ASP A 656 -16.88 32.36 16.17
C ASP A 656 -16.82 31.07 15.32
N GLN A 657 -15.80 30.91 14.47
CA GLN A 657 -15.61 29.70 13.66
C GLN A 657 -15.21 28.47 14.50
N THR A 658 -14.66 28.67 15.71
CA THR A 658 -14.24 27.61 16.64
C THR A 658 -15.36 26.62 16.95
N GLY A 659 -16.58 27.12 17.16
CA GLY A 659 -17.74 26.29 17.44
C GLY A 659 -18.11 25.36 16.28
N GLN A 660 -17.91 25.80 15.03
CA GLN A 660 -18.20 24.97 13.86
C GLN A 660 -17.22 23.81 13.73
N PHE A 661 -15.92 24.07 13.93
CA PHE A 661 -14.89 23.02 13.90
C PHE A 661 -15.11 22.00 15.02
N LEU A 662 -15.35 22.43 16.27
CA LEU A 662 -15.58 21.51 17.38
C LEU A 662 -16.85 20.66 17.18
N LYS A 663 -17.94 21.26 16.68
CA LYS A 663 -19.17 20.50 16.33
C LYS A 663 -18.91 19.48 15.22
N ASN A 664 -18.14 19.86 14.21
CA ASN A 664 -17.75 18.94 13.13
C ASN A 664 -16.87 17.80 13.67
N ALA A 665 -15.92 18.08 14.57
CA ALA A 665 -15.06 17.07 15.17
C ALA A 665 -15.86 16.05 16.00
N VAL A 666 -16.78 16.51 16.87
CA VAL A 666 -17.68 15.63 17.61
C VAL A 666 -18.53 14.78 16.67
N ARG A 667 -19.14 15.38 15.64
CA ARG A 667 -19.95 14.66 14.64
C ARG A 667 -19.15 13.56 13.95
N LEU A 668 -17.95 13.86 13.46
CA LEU A 668 -17.10 12.91 12.75
C LEU A 668 -16.60 11.80 13.70
N ASN A 669 -16.04 12.15 14.86
CA ASN A 669 -15.54 11.16 15.82
C ASN A 669 -16.66 10.23 16.32
N THR A 670 -17.86 10.77 16.58
CA THR A 670 -19.01 9.95 16.97
C THR A 670 -19.41 8.98 15.86
N SER A 671 -19.35 9.42 14.59
CA SER A 671 -19.69 8.55 13.45
C SER A 671 -18.64 7.47 13.14
N PHE A 672 -17.36 7.72 13.42
CA PHE A 672 -16.26 6.79 13.10
C PHE A 672 -15.87 5.88 14.27
N PHE A 673 -15.93 6.36 15.50
CA PHE A 673 -15.45 5.63 16.68
C PHE A 673 -16.54 5.37 17.71
N GLY A 674 -17.74 5.92 17.52
CA GLY A 674 -18.82 5.86 18.50
C GLY A 674 -18.65 6.83 19.67
N PRO A 675 -19.65 6.89 20.57
CA PRO A 675 -19.68 7.84 21.69
C PRO A 675 -18.73 7.50 22.84
N THR A 676 -18.31 6.23 22.96
CA THR A 676 -17.51 5.72 24.09
C THR A 676 -16.00 5.77 23.84
N CYS A 677 -15.55 6.19 22.65
CA CYS A 677 -14.12 6.27 22.33
C CYS A 677 -13.45 7.49 22.98
N GLU A 678 -12.17 7.36 23.33
CA GLU A 678 -11.35 8.44 23.90
C GLU A 678 -11.37 9.70 23.03
N GLN A 679 -11.23 9.54 21.70
CA GLN A 679 -11.20 10.67 20.76
C GLN A 679 -12.52 11.44 20.75
N THR A 680 -13.65 10.73 20.83
CA THR A 680 -14.98 11.35 20.89
C THR A 680 -15.19 12.07 22.22
N ALA A 681 -14.81 11.44 23.33
CA ALA A 681 -14.91 12.03 24.67
C ALA A 681 -14.08 13.32 24.79
N LEU A 682 -12.85 13.32 24.26
CA LEU A 682 -12.01 14.51 24.19
C LEU A 682 -12.66 15.62 23.35
N SER A 683 -13.19 15.32 22.16
CA SER A 683 -13.92 16.30 21.35
C SER A 683 -15.13 16.89 22.08
N GLN A 684 -15.91 16.06 22.78
CA GLN A 684 -17.07 16.51 23.55
C GLN A 684 -16.67 17.42 24.70
N HIS A 685 -15.60 17.08 25.42
CA HIS A 685 -15.04 17.90 26.48
C HIS A 685 -14.58 19.28 25.95
N LEU A 686 -13.89 19.31 24.82
CA LEU A 686 -13.46 20.57 24.18
C LEU A 686 -14.66 21.42 23.73
N LEU A 687 -15.70 20.80 23.18
CA LEU A 687 -16.93 21.49 22.79
C LEU A 687 -17.65 22.08 24.02
N ALA A 688 -17.71 21.33 25.13
CA ALA A 688 -18.30 21.80 26.39
C ALA A 688 -17.54 23.00 26.97
N GLN A 689 -16.20 22.97 26.95
CA GLN A 689 -15.37 24.10 27.34
C GLN A 689 -15.67 25.36 26.53
N TRP A 690 -15.74 25.22 25.20
CA TRP A 690 -16.07 26.34 24.33
C TRP A 690 -17.48 26.88 24.57
N MET A 691 -18.49 26.01 24.67
CA MET A 691 -19.89 26.42 24.94
C MET A 691 -20.02 27.15 26.28
N CYS A 692 -19.33 26.65 27.32
CA CYS A 692 -19.25 27.29 28.63
C CYS A 692 -18.66 28.70 28.52
N SER A 693 -17.59 28.89 27.75
CA SER A 693 -16.98 30.21 27.51
C SER A 693 -17.91 31.20 26.81
N LYS A 694 -18.83 30.71 25.96
CA LYS A 694 -19.86 31.52 25.29
C LYS A 694 -21.11 31.75 26.15
N GLY A 695 -21.18 31.14 27.33
CA GLY A 695 -22.30 31.28 28.27
C GLY A 695 -23.47 30.30 28.08
N ASP A 696 -23.35 29.31 27.17
CA ASP A 696 -24.33 28.24 27.04
C ASP A 696 -24.00 27.08 28.00
N TYR A 697 -24.30 27.29 29.28
CA TYR A 697 -24.02 26.31 30.33
C TYR A 697 -24.89 25.04 30.22
N ARG A 698 -26.09 25.14 29.65
CA ARG A 698 -27.01 23.99 29.57
C ARG A 698 -26.48 22.95 28.59
N SER A 699 -26.14 23.37 27.37
CA SER A 699 -25.55 22.49 26.34
C SER A 699 -24.14 22.04 26.73
N ALA A 700 -23.37 22.89 27.42
CA ALA A 700 -22.05 22.49 27.94
C ALA A 700 -22.17 21.33 28.94
N MET A 701 -23.14 21.38 29.86
CA MET A 701 -23.36 20.30 30.84
C MET A 701 -23.76 18.98 30.19
N THR A 702 -24.53 18.99 29.08
CA THR A 702 -24.95 17.75 28.42
C THR A 702 -23.75 17.06 27.77
N HIS A 703 -22.94 17.80 27.00
CA HIS A 703 -21.73 17.25 26.38
C HIS A 703 -20.68 16.81 27.40
N GLU A 704 -20.52 17.56 28.49
CA GLU A 704 -19.56 17.19 29.54
C GLU A 704 -19.99 15.92 30.30
N LYS A 705 -21.30 15.69 30.49
CA LYS A 705 -21.80 14.44 31.07
C LYS A 705 -21.51 13.24 30.18
N GLU A 706 -21.71 13.38 28.87
CA GLU A 706 -21.38 12.34 27.90
C GLU A 706 -19.87 12.03 27.93
N ALA A 707 -19.02 13.07 27.88
CA ALA A 707 -17.58 12.92 27.99
C ALA A 707 -17.16 12.21 29.30
N LEU A 708 -17.73 12.60 30.44
CA LEU A 708 -17.47 11.97 31.73
C LEU A 708 -17.87 10.49 31.73
N THR A 709 -19.04 10.16 31.18
CA THR A 709 -19.49 8.76 31.11
C THR A 709 -18.53 7.89 30.29
N ALA A 710 -18.03 8.42 29.16
CA ALA A 710 -17.02 7.75 28.35
C ALA A 710 -15.69 7.61 29.11
N PHE A 711 -15.19 8.67 29.74
CA PHE A 711 -13.94 8.61 30.51
C PHE A 711 -14.01 7.65 31.69
N THR A 712 -15.12 7.64 32.44
CA THR A 712 -15.35 6.67 33.53
C THR A 712 -15.37 5.25 32.99
N SER A 713 -16.01 5.01 31.84
CA SER A 713 -16.05 3.68 31.21
C SER A 713 -14.68 3.19 30.71
N LEU A 714 -13.84 4.10 30.18
CA LEU A 714 -12.54 3.75 29.59
C LEU A 714 -11.43 3.60 30.64
N PHE A 715 -11.37 4.53 31.60
CA PHE A 715 -10.21 4.66 32.50
C PHE A 715 -10.56 4.46 33.98
N GLY A 716 -11.84 4.40 34.35
CA GLY A 716 -12.31 4.38 35.74
C GLY A 716 -12.35 5.76 36.40
N GLU A 717 -12.85 5.79 37.64
CA GLU A 717 -13.08 7.03 38.40
C GLU A 717 -11.80 7.76 38.84
N ASP A 718 -10.70 7.02 39.07
CA ASP A 718 -9.47 7.57 39.66
C ASP A 718 -8.53 8.21 38.62
N HIS A 719 -8.77 7.99 37.32
CA HIS A 719 -7.91 8.48 36.26
C HIS A 719 -7.91 10.01 36.18
N PRO A 720 -6.75 10.68 35.95
CA PRO A 720 -6.65 12.13 35.92
C PRO A 720 -7.63 12.79 34.94
N GLN A 721 -7.84 12.19 33.77
CA GLN A 721 -8.77 12.71 32.76
C GLN A 721 -10.23 12.68 33.25
N THR A 722 -10.66 11.60 33.89
CA THR A 722 -12.00 11.46 34.47
C THR A 722 -12.22 12.49 35.58
N ARG A 723 -11.21 12.68 36.44
CA ARG A 723 -11.26 13.70 37.51
C ARG A 723 -11.35 15.12 36.94
N CYS A 724 -10.56 15.44 35.92
CA CYS A 724 -10.62 16.75 35.25
C CYS A 724 -12.02 17.02 34.69
N SER A 725 -12.62 16.03 34.02
CA SER A 725 -13.98 16.16 33.48
C SER A 725 -15.03 16.33 34.59
N LYS A 726 -14.92 15.58 35.68
CA LYS A 726 -15.82 15.68 36.86
C LYS A 726 -15.73 17.05 37.55
N ASP A 727 -14.51 17.56 37.73
CA ASP A 727 -14.26 18.87 38.31
C ASP A 727 -14.76 20.00 37.40
N PHE A 728 -14.59 19.85 36.09
CA PHE A 728 -15.12 20.79 35.12
C PHE A 728 -16.65 20.80 35.13
N LEU A 729 -17.32 19.63 35.14
CA LEU A 729 -18.77 19.52 35.27
C LEU A 729 -19.31 20.20 36.54
N SER A 730 -18.63 20.04 37.68
CA SER A 730 -18.95 20.74 38.93
C SER A 730 -18.88 22.26 38.77
N THR A 731 -17.87 22.74 38.05
CA THR A 731 -17.64 24.16 37.78
C THR A 731 -18.74 24.74 36.89
N ILE A 732 -19.09 24.07 35.79
CA ILE A 732 -20.20 24.49 34.90
C ILE A 732 -21.51 24.55 35.69
N THR A 733 -21.78 23.55 36.53
CA THR A 733 -23.02 23.48 37.33
C THR A 733 -23.13 24.68 38.28
N LYS A 734 -22.04 25.03 38.98
CA LYS A 734 -22.00 26.22 39.86
C LYS A 734 -22.22 27.51 39.10
N GLN A 735 -21.63 27.65 37.91
CA GLN A 735 -21.80 28.83 37.06
C GLN A 735 -23.23 28.95 36.51
N ALA A 736 -23.81 27.84 36.04
CA ALA A 736 -25.19 27.78 35.57
C ALA A 736 -26.19 28.24 36.65
N VAL A 737 -26.05 27.72 37.87
CA VAL A 737 -26.90 28.10 39.02
C VAL A 737 -26.74 29.58 39.36
N LYS A 738 -25.51 30.11 39.32
CA LYS A 738 -25.24 31.52 39.58
C LYS A 738 -25.96 32.42 38.56
N VAL A 739 -25.85 32.09 37.27
CA VAL A 739 -26.50 32.85 36.18
C VAL A 739 -28.02 32.77 36.27
N GLU A 740 -28.58 31.60 36.58
CA GLU A 740 -30.02 31.45 36.74
C GLU A 740 -30.56 32.22 37.95
N ARG A 741 -29.83 32.26 39.07
CA ARG A 741 -30.18 33.09 40.24
C ARG A 741 -30.16 34.58 39.90
N THR A 742 -29.15 35.06 39.19
CA THR A 742 -29.07 36.47 38.78
C THR A 742 -30.19 36.85 37.82
N LEU A 743 -30.58 35.96 36.88
CA LEU A 743 -31.69 36.20 35.97
C LEU A 743 -33.03 36.29 36.72
N ARG A 744 -33.25 35.43 37.72
CA ARG A 744 -34.46 35.47 38.56
C ARG A 744 -34.53 36.73 39.42
N GLN A 745 -33.39 37.19 39.96
CA GLN A 745 -33.32 38.44 40.73
C GLN A 745 -33.58 39.67 39.86
N ALA A 746 -32.94 39.76 38.69
CA ALA A 746 -33.20 40.84 37.73
C ALA A 746 -34.65 40.84 37.20
N GLY A 747 -35.25 39.66 37.02
CA GLY A 747 -36.66 39.53 36.66
C GLY A 747 -37.59 40.03 37.77
N ALA A 748 -37.29 39.73 39.03
CA ALA A 748 -38.06 40.19 40.19
C ALA A 748 -37.97 41.72 40.37
N GLU A 749 -36.78 42.30 40.20
CA GLU A 749 -36.58 43.76 40.25
C GLU A 749 -37.32 44.50 39.12
N CYS A 750 -37.39 43.92 37.92
CA CYS A 750 -38.19 44.48 36.81
C CYS A 750 -39.70 44.41 37.07
N THR A 751 -40.19 43.40 37.78
CA THR A 751 -41.61 43.29 38.13
C THR A 751 -42.03 44.18 39.31
N GLU A 752 -41.09 44.61 40.15
CA GLU A 752 -41.36 45.58 41.22
C GLU A 752 -41.28 47.04 40.74
N ALA A 753 -40.72 47.29 39.55
CA ALA A 753 -40.58 48.62 38.94
C ALA A 753 -41.67 48.99 37.91
N THR A 754 -42.63 48.10 37.66
CA THR A 754 -43.83 48.33 36.82
C THR A 754 -45.08 48.33 37.68
#